data_AF-A0A5C3K9P8-F1
#
_entry.id   AF-A0A5C3K9P8-F1
#
_cell.length_a   1.000
_cell.length_b   1.000
_cell.length_c   1.000
_cell.angle_alpha   90.00
_cell.angle_beta   90.00
_cell.angle_gamma   90.00
#
_symmetry.space_group_name_H-M   'P 1'
#
loop_
_entity.id
_entity.type
_entity.pdbx_description
1 polymer ?
#
loop_
_entity_poly.entity_id
_entity_poly.type
_entity_poly.pdbx_seq_one_letter_code
_entity_poly.pdbx_strand_id
1 'polypeptide(L)'
;MYGTASITVTGAALKVARMFELRNVAAVSHNKLYRLLSTLTTRSVYEGWVGKSVAPAESAKNIDQLRYTVSQYIELEHEVVWTTLRKHLYLVEFAFRINRERKSTAKTPHEIFKLIHKLVPAPLQEQEGSFCERLRKMLHEGSRMLAVITGGSFYYFLAIISSEIVNELKYVKGPEAWRIAALLRKPDNGTPTGRIITQDIVPAISTLASRFPIRLGHLLSQPLLEDFAAAKGLSASEYSQILIGDISRCDRIVDDEFQAFQIQTPRSSGWEKIQNAPKLPFDTSPFSTMSTQDKLLVFGNVPKGDASPVEDINTQFKIVPGKLPRMSQENKLAFAERSREHVMQNLLRPIDFQQLREVVLSNLQEGTFLKKTSKYVLVDSSLFEGKVLRIMGKRKGETVPIVVICANAPPDLFSNAISQYVSIMPGLIGNYDSNAVGQDLPFTAWHFSIYNKYSAVAQDEDVDRHPSTFFNGSQGAQGNTSTRLPRPSKDCLKHPLQHHQLNEIFQVPFEWTSSQFMHYFPKESGDLIDYLSTVPGQPVVSVFPLPCVAINHNGLCLPHKDSGDSGTAGVVAFLEETPGVLNNPERSRGELVIDAAGLVLRLGDGYPVFFPACELVHYNLHYSGRRLSFVFHSDSSAKVWTKDYNGLKNNHYLRVPQ
;
A
#
# COMPACT_ATOMS: atom_id res chain seq x y z
N MET A 1 22.41 -12.44 -6.88
CA MET A 1 21.66 -11.33 -6.25
C MET A 1 20.16 -11.41 -6.55
N TYR A 2 19.71 -11.43 -7.82
CA TYR A 2 18.28 -11.46 -8.16
C TYR A 2 17.48 -12.64 -7.59
N GLY A 3 18.06 -13.86 -7.56
CA GLY A 3 17.36 -15.03 -7.01
C GLY A 3 17.09 -14.95 -5.50
N THR A 4 18.06 -14.48 -4.72
CA THR A 4 17.91 -14.30 -3.27
C THR A 4 16.93 -13.17 -2.92
N ALA A 5 16.93 -12.10 -3.73
CA ALA A 5 15.97 -11.02 -3.62
C ALA A 5 14.54 -11.49 -3.93
N SER A 6 14.35 -12.26 -5.01
CA SER A 6 13.04 -12.84 -5.37
C SER A 6 12.47 -13.73 -4.26
N ILE A 7 13.30 -14.60 -3.64
CA ILE A 7 12.87 -15.43 -2.51
C ILE A 7 12.48 -14.57 -1.31
N THR A 8 13.25 -13.53 -1.00
CA THR A 8 13.00 -12.65 0.15
C THR A 8 11.71 -11.86 0.00
N VAL A 9 11.50 -11.24 -1.17
CA VAL A 9 10.31 -10.43 -1.44
C VAL A 9 9.05 -11.31 -1.55
N THR A 10 9.14 -12.47 -2.23
CA THR A 10 8.02 -13.42 -2.30
C THR A 10 7.69 -14.01 -0.93
N GLY A 11 8.72 -14.28 -0.12
CA GLY A 11 8.56 -14.73 1.28
C GLY A 11 7.86 -13.69 2.15
N ALA A 12 8.20 -12.41 2.00
CA ALA A 12 7.50 -11.33 2.68
C ALA A 12 6.02 -11.24 2.26
N ALA A 13 5.73 -11.32 0.96
CA ALA A 13 4.35 -11.30 0.44
C ALA A 13 3.51 -12.47 0.96
N LEU A 14 4.07 -13.68 0.94
CA LEU A 14 3.42 -14.89 1.45
C LEU A 14 3.23 -14.86 2.98
N LYS A 15 4.22 -14.36 3.71
CA LYS A 15 4.12 -14.16 5.18
C LYS A 15 2.98 -13.21 5.53
N VAL A 16 2.86 -12.12 4.79
CA VAL A 16 1.76 -11.15 4.93
C VAL A 16 0.42 -11.82 4.62
N ALA A 17 0.31 -12.57 3.53
CA ALA A 17 -0.90 -13.35 3.20
C ALA A 17 -1.29 -14.36 4.30
N ARG A 18 -0.32 -15.09 4.86
CA ARG A 18 -0.53 -16.02 5.98
C ARG A 18 -1.04 -15.32 7.25
N MET A 19 -0.50 -14.14 7.55
CA MET A 19 -0.92 -13.36 8.73
C MET A 19 -2.37 -12.90 8.61
N PHE A 20 -2.84 -12.60 7.39
CA PHE A 20 -4.26 -12.29 7.13
C PHE A 20 -5.19 -13.46 7.45
N GLU A 21 -4.82 -14.67 7.02
CA GLU A 21 -5.62 -15.87 7.25
C GLU A 21 -5.71 -16.25 8.74
N LEU A 22 -4.59 -16.20 9.47
CA LEU A 22 -4.58 -16.58 10.88
C LEU A 22 -5.39 -15.63 11.78
N ARG A 23 -5.78 -14.47 11.27
CA ARG A 23 -6.44 -13.41 12.05
C ARG A 23 -7.89 -13.14 11.64
N ASN A 24 -8.44 -13.88 10.68
CA ASN A 24 -9.85 -13.80 10.24
C ASN A 24 -10.30 -12.35 9.91
N VAL A 25 -9.42 -11.57 9.27
CA VAL A 25 -9.62 -10.12 9.06
C VAL A 25 -10.45 -9.85 7.81
N ALA A 26 -11.40 -8.92 7.85
CA ALA A 26 -12.39 -8.68 6.80
C ALA A 26 -11.87 -8.00 5.51
N ALA A 27 -10.64 -7.43 5.47
CA ALA A 27 -10.12 -6.70 4.28
C ALA A 27 -9.50 -7.57 3.17
N VAL A 28 -9.83 -8.85 3.20
CA VAL A 28 -9.62 -9.86 2.15
C VAL A 28 -9.81 -9.34 0.71
N SER A 29 -10.74 -8.41 0.48
CA SER A 29 -11.13 -7.94 -0.85
C SER A 29 -10.11 -7.05 -1.58
N HIS A 30 -9.07 -6.54 -0.91
CA HIS A 30 -8.07 -5.64 -1.53
C HIS A 30 -6.71 -6.28 -1.78
N ASN A 31 -6.43 -7.46 -1.21
CA ASN A 31 -5.18 -8.18 -1.47
C ASN A 31 -5.23 -8.86 -2.85
N LYS A 32 -4.35 -8.45 -3.79
CA LYS A 32 -4.27 -9.02 -5.14
C LYS A 32 -4.13 -10.54 -5.14
N LEU A 33 -3.31 -11.11 -4.24
CA LEU A 33 -3.15 -12.55 -4.09
C LEU A 33 -4.43 -13.19 -3.57
N TYR A 34 -5.06 -12.64 -2.54
CA TYR A 34 -6.30 -13.22 -2.00
C TYR A 34 -7.42 -13.19 -3.05
N ARG A 35 -7.68 -12.05 -3.71
CA ARG A 35 -8.69 -11.97 -4.77
C ARG A 35 -8.44 -13.02 -5.84
N LEU A 36 -7.18 -13.18 -6.24
CA LEU A 36 -6.77 -14.18 -7.21
C LEU A 36 -7.08 -15.60 -6.71
N LEU A 37 -6.62 -15.96 -5.50
CA LEU A 37 -6.84 -17.29 -4.91
C LEU A 37 -8.32 -17.58 -4.70
N SER A 38 -9.08 -16.64 -4.15
CA SER A 38 -10.53 -16.76 -3.95
C SER A 38 -11.27 -16.98 -5.27
N THR A 39 -10.93 -16.21 -6.31
CA THR A 39 -11.54 -16.40 -7.63
C THR A 39 -11.20 -17.78 -8.20
N LEU A 40 -9.95 -18.21 -8.05
CA LEU A 40 -9.48 -19.53 -8.50
C LEU A 40 -10.07 -20.70 -7.73
N THR A 41 -10.73 -20.50 -6.58
CA THR A 41 -11.44 -21.61 -5.91
C THR A 41 -12.74 -21.98 -6.61
N THR A 42 -13.38 -21.01 -7.26
CA THR A 42 -14.71 -21.20 -7.88
C THR A 42 -14.69 -21.10 -9.40
N ARG A 43 -13.63 -20.54 -9.99
CA ARG A 43 -13.55 -20.25 -11.43
C ARG A 43 -12.22 -20.68 -12.04
N SER A 44 -12.27 -21.28 -13.23
CA SER A 44 -11.06 -21.61 -14.00
C SER A 44 -10.48 -20.39 -14.72
N VAL A 45 -9.16 -20.35 -14.93
CA VAL A 45 -8.51 -19.32 -15.76
C VAL A 45 -9.07 -19.28 -17.18
N TYR A 46 -9.62 -20.39 -17.66
CA TYR A 46 -10.17 -20.55 -19.00
C TYR A 46 -11.69 -20.25 -19.09
N GLU A 47 -12.36 -20.01 -17.96
CA GLU A 47 -13.81 -19.86 -17.92
C GLU A 47 -14.28 -18.47 -18.40
N GLY A 48 -15.21 -18.43 -19.35
CA GLY A 48 -15.76 -17.20 -19.93
C GLY A 48 -14.82 -16.47 -20.89
N TRP A 49 -13.70 -17.08 -21.27
CA TRP A 49 -12.80 -16.56 -22.29
C TRP A 49 -12.94 -17.38 -23.56
N VAL A 50 -13.67 -16.84 -24.53
CA VAL A 50 -13.66 -17.29 -25.92
C VAL A 50 -12.68 -16.34 -26.61
N GLY A 51 -11.47 -16.81 -26.94
CA GLY A 51 -10.50 -16.00 -27.69
C GLY A 51 -11.21 -15.34 -28.87
N LYS A 52 -11.09 -14.02 -29.01
CA LYS A 52 -11.97 -13.25 -29.92
C LYS A 52 -11.74 -13.63 -31.39
N SER A 53 -10.66 -14.34 -31.73
CA SER A 53 -10.36 -14.69 -33.14
C SER A 53 -9.68 -16.05 -33.42
N VAL A 54 -9.35 -16.91 -32.44
CA VAL A 54 -8.80 -18.26 -32.73
C VAL A 54 -9.76 -19.39 -32.36
N ALA A 55 -10.07 -20.24 -33.33
CA ALA A 55 -10.79 -21.49 -33.09
C ALA A 55 -9.95 -22.47 -32.23
N PRO A 56 -10.58 -23.31 -31.40
CA PRO A 56 -9.91 -24.41 -30.72
C PRO A 56 -9.16 -25.32 -31.69
N ALA A 57 -8.09 -25.97 -31.24
CA ALA A 57 -7.37 -26.94 -32.06
C ALA A 57 -8.32 -28.05 -32.55
N GLU A 58 -8.38 -28.25 -33.87
CA GLU A 58 -9.24 -29.24 -34.53
C GLU A 58 -8.82 -30.69 -34.25
N SER A 59 -7.63 -30.91 -33.69
CA SER A 59 -7.06 -32.23 -33.44
C SER A 59 -6.39 -32.31 -32.07
N ALA A 60 -6.42 -33.50 -31.48
CA ALA A 60 -5.72 -33.83 -30.23
C ALA A 60 -4.21 -34.01 -30.41
N LYS A 61 -3.65 -33.85 -31.63
CA LYS A 61 -2.20 -33.94 -31.82
C LYS A 61 -1.51 -32.78 -31.10
N ASN A 62 -0.44 -33.10 -30.37
CA ASN A 62 0.31 -32.12 -29.58
C ASN A 62 0.80 -30.91 -30.39
N ILE A 63 1.12 -31.09 -31.68
CA ILE A 63 1.55 -29.99 -32.56
C ILE A 63 0.43 -28.99 -32.87
N ASP A 64 -0.82 -29.45 -32.98
CA ASP A 64 -1.98 -28.59 -33.22
C ASP A 64 -2.37 -27.83 -31.95
N GLN A 65 -2.20 -28.47 -30.79
CA GLN A 65 -2.35 -27.82 -29.49
C GLN A 65 -1.25 -26.77 -29.24
N LEU A 66 0.00 -27.04 -29.63
CA LEU A 66 1.10 -26.06 -29.60
C LEU A 66 0.78 -24.83 -30.44
N ARG A 67 0.23 -25.03 -31.65
CA ARG A 67 -0.23 -23.93 -32.52
C ARG A 67 -1.29 -23.09 -31.79
N TYR A 68 -2.30 -23.75 -31.21
CA TYR A 68 -3.36 -23.07 -30.47
C TYR A 68 -2.81 -22.25 -29.28
N THR A 69 -1.95 -22.83 -28.43
CA THR A 69 -1.32 -22.12 -27.31
C THR A 69 -0.57 -20.86 -27.75
N VAL A 70 0.17 -20.91 -28.87
CA VAL A 70 0.89 -19.75 -29.41
C VAL A 70 -0.08 -18.67 -29.88
N SER A 71 -1.14 -19.04 -30.60
CA SER A 71 -2.14 -18.09 -31.07
C SER A 71 -2.91 -17.43 -29.91
N GLN A 72 -3.23 -18.18 -28.85
CA GLN A 72 -3.87 -17.63 -27.64
C GLN A 72 -2.96 -16.67 -26.86
N TYR A 73 -1.66 -16.92 -26.80
CA TYR A 73 -0.69 -16.01 -26.17
C TYR A 73 -0.66 -14.63 -26.87
N ILE A 74 -0.85 -14.59 -28.18
CA ILE A 74 -0.79 -13.36 -28.99
C ILE A 74 -2.03 -12.46 -28.80
N GLU A 75 -3.20 -13.02 -28.50
CA GLU A 75 -4.48 -12.28 -28.43
C GLU A 75 -4.78 -11.60 -27.09
N LEU A 76 -3.95 -11.79 -26.07
CA LEU A 76 -4.26 -11.37 -24.69
C LEU A 76 -4.00 -9.88 -24.45
N GLU A 77 -4.98 -9.02 -24.74
CA GLU A 77 -5.08 -7.63 -24.25
C GLU A 77 -6.44 -7.38 -23.54
N HIS A 78 -6.35 -6.71 -22.38
CA HIS A 78 -7.40 -6.24 -21.45
C HIS A 78 -7.69 -7.06 -20.17
N GLU A 79 -7.60 -6.34 -19.05
CA GLU A 79 -7.61 -6.73 -17.62
C GLU A 79 -6.28 -7.27 -17.06
N VAL A 80 -5.53 -6.41 -16.35
CA VAL A 80 -4.07 -6.53 -16.11
C VAL A 80 -3.65 -7.82 -15.40
N VAL A 81 -4.33 -8.24 -14.32
CA VAL A 81 -3.88 -9.39 -13.50
C VAL A 81 -4.30 -10.73 -14.10
N TRP A 82 -5.55 -10.85 -14.57
CA TRP A 82 -6.06 -12.07 -15.21
C TRP A 82 -5.37 -12.36 -16.55
N THR A 83 -5.11 -11.31 -17.32
CA THR A 83 -4.33 -11.39 -18.57
C THR A 83 -2.89 -11.81 -18.29
N THR A 84 -2.29 -11.25 -17.24
CA THR A 84 -0.92 -11.62 -16.84
C THR A 84 -0.86 -13.08 -16.37
N LEU A 85 -1.80 -13.56 -15.55
CA LEU A 85 -1.83 -14.95 -15.12
C LEU A 85 -2.00 -15.90 -16.33
N ARG A 86 -2.96 -15.64 -17.22
CA ARG A 86 -3.18 -16.46 -18.43
C ARG A 86 -1.95 -16.50 -19.33
N LYS A 87 -1.33 -15.34 -19.56
CA LYS A 87 -0.10 -15.23 -20.35
C LYS A 87 1.00 -16.15 -19.81
N HIS A 88 1.22 -16.12 -18.49
CA HIS A 88 2.26 -16.94 -17.86
C HIS A 88 1.90 -18.43 -17.79
N LEU A 89 0.62 -18.77 -17.61
CA LEU A 89 0.16 -20.15 -17.70
C LEU A 89 0.34 -20.70 -19.12
N TYR A 90 0.03 -19.94 -20.17
CA TYR A 90 0.32 -20.37 -21.55
C TYR A 90 1.80 -20.60 -21.81
N LEU A 91 2.69 -19.80 -21.22
CA LEU A 91 4.13 -20.05 -21.30
C LEU A 91 4.53 -21.34 -20.59
N VAL A 92 3.93 -21.64 -19.43
CA VAL A 92 4.11 -22.90 -18.70
C VAL A 92 3.63 -24.08 -19.54
N GLU A 93 2.43 -24.01 -20.12
CA GLU A 93 1.90 -25.06 -21.00
C GLU A 93 2.76 -25.25 -22.25
N PHE A 94 3.21 -24.16 -22.88
CA PHE A 94 4.10 -24.22 -24.03
C PHE A 94 5.40 -24.97 -23.69
N ALA A 95 5.98 -24.72 -22.52
CA ALA A 95 7.18 -25.43 -22.08
C ALA A 95 6.92 -26.93 -21.85
N PHE A 96 5.81 -27.31 -21.23
CA PHE A 96 5.41 -28.73 -21.10
C PHE A 96 5.29 -29.40 -22.47
N ARG A 97 4.54 -28.78 -23.39
CA ARG A 97 4.25 -29.34 -24.72
C ARG A 97 5.49 -29.48 -25.59
N ILE A 98 6.40 -28.50 -25.54
CA ILE A 98 7.70 -28.61 -26.21
C ILE A 98 8.51 -29.76 -25.62
N ASN A 99 8.57 -29.90 -24.29
CA ASN A 99 9.32 -30.99 -23.68
C ASN A 99 8.75 -32.37 -24.03
N ARG A 100 7.42 -32.50 -24.06
CA ARG A 100 6.73 -33.71 -24.48
C ARG A 100 7.01 -34.06 -25.95
N GLU A 101 6.94 -33.07 -26.84
CA GLU A 101 7.24 -33.27 -28.27
C GLU A 101 8.69 -33.73 -28.49
N ARG A 102 9.63 -33.18 -27.71
CA ARG A 102 11.04 -33.62 -27.71
C ARG A 102 11.17 -35.08 -27.28
N LYS A 103 10.43 -35.49 -26.24
CA LYS A 103 10.45 -36.88 -25.75
C LYS A 103 9.84 -37.85 -26.76
N SER A 104 8.72 -37.49 -27.40
CA SER A 104 8.01 -38.37 -28.33
C SER A 104 8.68 -38.48 -29.70
N THR A 105 9.32 -37.41 -30.18
CA THR A 105 9.88 -37.36 -31.55
C THR A 105 11.40 -37.31 -31.62
N ALA A 106 12.10 -37.20 -30.48
CA ALA A 106 13.54 -36.96 -30.39
C ALA A 106 14.04 -35.69 -31.11
N LYS A 107 13.15 -34.79 -31.54
CA LYS A 107 13.51 -33.53 -32.21
C LYS A 107 14.06 -32.50 -31.22
N THR A 108 14.94 -31.64 -31.71
CA THR A 108 15.41 -30.45 -30.99
C THR A 108 14.30 -29.39 -30.89
N PRO A 109 14.36 -28.47 -29.90
CA PRO A 109 13.42 -27.34 -29.85
C PRO A 109 13.36 -26.54 -31.15
N HIS A 110 14.52 -26.35 -31.80
CA HIS A 110 14.60 -25.59 -33.05
C HIS A 110 13.85 -26.27 -34.20
N GLU A 111 13.96 -27.59 -34.35
CA GLU A 111 13.21 -28.35 -35.35
C GLU A 111 11.71 -28.31 -35.09
N ILE A 112 11.29 -28.37 -33.82
CA ILE A 112 9.88 -28.23 -33.43
C ILE A 112 9.38 -26.83 -33.77
N PHE A 113 10.16 -25.77 -33.54
CA PHE A 113 9.78 -24.40 -33.90
C PHE A 113 9.56 -24.21 -35.40
N LYS A 114 10.40 -24.83 -36.23
CA LYS A 114 10.21 -24.83 -37.70
C LYS A 114 8.93 -25.54 -38.11
N LEU A 115 8.58 -26.62 -37.42
CA LEU A 115 7.31 -27.33 -37.68
C LEU A 115 6.10 -26.49 -37.30
N ILE A 116 6.15 -25.80 -36.14
CA ILE A 116 5.09 -24.86 -35.74
C ILE A 116 4.96 -23.74 -36.77
N HIS A 117 6.07 -23.14 -37.22
CA HIS A 117 6.06 -22.04 -38.20
C HIS A 117 5.35 -22.41 -39.52
N LYS A 118 5.53 -23.64 -39.99
CA LYS A 118 4.86 -24.17 -41.19
C LYS A 118 3.35 -24.34 -41.02
N LEU A 119 2.86 -24.43 -39.79
CA LEU A 119 1.46 -24.67 -39.45
C LEU A 119 0.70 -23.38 -39.08
N VAL A 120 1.41 -22.25 -38.95
CA VAL A 120 0.81 -20.94 -38.70
C VAL A 120 0.26 -20.37 -40.02
N PRO A 121 -1.01 -19.93 -40.07
CA PRO A 121 -1.61 -19.41 -41.31
C PRO A 121 -0.94 -18.12 -41.80
N ALA A 122 -0.96 -17.93 -43.12
CA ALA A 122 -0.25 -16.87 -43.86
C ALA A 122 -0.35 -15.43 -43.30
N PRO A 123 -1.50 -14.91 -42.79
CA PRO A 123 -1.56 -13.55 -42.27
C PRO A 123 -0.76 -13.33 -40.97
N LEU A 124 -0.30 -14.40 -40.29
CA LEU A 124 0.51 -14.35 -39.07
C LEU A 124 1.95 -14.87 -39.30
N GLN A 125 2.31 -15.15 -40.55
CA GLN A 125 3.55 -15.85 -40.90
C GLN A 125 4.70 -14.85 -41.10
N GLU A 126 5.43 -14.58 -40.03
CA GLU A 126 6.66 -13.79 -40.08
C GLU A 126 7.86 -14.58 -40.63
N GLN A 127 9.01 -13.92 -40.86
CA GLN A 127 10.25 -14.60 -41.21
C GLN A 127 10.60 -15.70 -40.18
N GLU A 128 10.92 -16.90 -40.66
CA GLU A 128 11.17 -18.11 -39.86
C GLU A 128 12.16 -17.85 -38.71
N GLY A 129 13.24 -17.10 -38.96
CA GLY A 129 14.25 -16.77 -37.96
C GLY A 129 13.69 -15.95 -36.79
N SER A 130 12.94 -14.88 -37.09
CA SER A 130 12.28 -14.03 -36.10
C SER A 130 11.23 -14.80 -35.28
N PHE A 131 10.45 -15.63 -35.96
CA PHE A 131 9.44 -16.49 -35.34
C PHE A 131 10.07 -17.51 -34.38
N CYS A 132 11.13 -18.21 -34.82
CA CYS A 132 11.84 -19.16 -33.98
C CYS A 132 12.49 -18.50 -32.76
N GLU A 133 12.98 -17.26 -32.88
CA GLU A 133 13.55 -16.52 -31.75
C GLU A 133 12.48 -16.15 -30.71
N ARG A 134 11.28 -15.77 -31.15
CA ARG A 134 10.15 -15.56 -30.22
C ARG A 134 9.75 -16.84 -29.50
N LEU A 135 9.62 -17.96 -30.21
CA LEU A 135 9.31 -19.25 -29.59
C LEU A 135 10.42 -19.69 -28.60
N ARG A 136 11.68 -19.41 -28.92
CA ARG A 136 12.81 -19.64 -28.00
C ARG A 136 12.68 -18.79 -26.73
N LYS A 137 12.33 -17.51 -26.86
CA LYS A 137 12.05 -16.62 -25.72
C LYS A 137 10.88 -17.13 -24.88
N MET A 138 9.77 -17.54 -25.52
CA MET A 138 8.62 -18.14 -24.85
C MET A 138 9.01 -19.42 -24.07
N LEU A 139 9.79 -20.31 -24.69
CA LEU A 139 10.28 -21.52 -24.03
C LEU A 139 11.15 -21.18 -22.81
N HIS A 140 12.03 -20.19 -22.93
CA HIS A 140 12.87 -19.75 -21.80
C HIS A 140 12.05 -19.12 -20.67
N GLU A 141 11.05 -18.30 -20.98
CA GLU A 141 10.12 -17.74 -19.98
C GLU A 141 9.31 -18.84 -19.29
N GLY A 142 8.68 -19.73 -20.05
CA GLY A 142 7.92 -20.86 -19.53
C GLY A 142 8.76 -21.78 -18.64
N SER A 143 9.98 -22.10 -19.07
CA SER A 143 10.91 -22.94 -18.30
C SER A 143 11.30 -22.32 -16.95
N ARG A 144 11.39 -20.99 -16.86
CA ARG A 144 11.67 -20.29 -15.59
C ARG A 144 10.48 -20.35 -14.64
N MET A 145 9.27 -20.18 -15.16
CA MET A 145 8.04 -20.32 -14.37
C MET A 145 7.88 -21.75 -13.86
N LEU A 146 8.20 -22.74 -14.71
CA LEU A 146 8.24 -24.15 -14.30
C LEU A 146 9.27 -24.42 -13.20
N ALA A 147 10.48 -23.83 -13.27
CA ALA A 147 11.47 -23.97 -12.21
C ALA A 147 10.93 -23.44 -10.86
N VAL A 148 10.27 -22.29 -10.87
CA VAL A 148 9.62 -21.70 -9.70
C VAL A 148 8.52 -22.61 -9.13
N ILE A 149 7.67 -23.19 -9.99
CA ILE A 149 6.61 -24.14 -9.59
C ILE A 149 7.24 -25.41 -8.99
N THR A 150 8.26 -25.95 -9.64
CA THR A 150 8.97 -27.19 -9.25
C THR A 150 9.65 -27.04 -7.90
N GLY A 151 10.29 -25.90 -7.63
CA GLY A 151 10.96 -25.67 -6.36
C GLY A 151 10.03 -25.21 -5.24
N GLY A 152 9.14 -24.28 -5.55
CA GLY A 152 8.22 -23.66 -4.61
C GLY A 152 6.89 -24.40 -4.55
N SER A 153 5.93 -23.99 -5.37
CA SER A 153 4.64 -24.65 -5.60
C SER A 153 3.84 -23.78 -6.60
N PHE A 154 2.65 -24.23 -7.00
CA PHE A 154 1.71 -23.35 -7.70
C PHE A 154 1.28 -22.14 -6.85
N TYR A 155 1.13 -22.26 -5.52
CA TYR A 155 0.86 -21.08 -4.67
C TYR A 155 2.02 -20.08 -4.67
N TYR A 156 3.25 -20.57 -4.68
CA TYR A 156 4.43 -19.72 -4.77
C TYR A 156 4.47 -18.97 -6.11
N PHE A 157 4.14 -19.67 -7.21
CA PHE A 157 3.97 -19.04 -8.53
C PHE A 157 2.85 -17.98 -8.54
N LEU A 158 1.68 -18.29 -7.98
CA LEU A 158 0.56 -17.34 -7.90
C LEU A 158 0.93 -16.10 -7.06
N ALA A 159 1.70 -16.28 -5.98
CA ALA A 159 2.23 -15.17 -5.19
C ALA A 159 3.17 -14.27 -6.02
N ILE A 160 4.06 -14.84 -6.83
CA ILE A 160 4.93 -14.07 -7.74
C ILE A 160 4.12 -13.29 -8.77
N ILE A 161 3.10 -13.91 -9.38
CA ILE A 161 2.24 -13.24 -10.35
C ILE A 161 1.49 -12.07 -9.70
N SER A 162 0.95 -12.28 -8.50
CA SER A 162 0.17 -11.27 -7.78
C SER A 162 1.00 -10.08 -7.23
N SER A 163 2.32 -10.27 -7.08
CA SER A 163 3.24 -9.28 -6.49
C SER A 163 4.03 -8.49 -7.53
N GLU A 164 3.76 -8.67 -8.83
CA GLU A 164 4.46 -8.04 -9.96
C GLU A 164 5.98 -8.32 -10.03
N ILE A 165 6.52 -9.13 -9.11
CA ILE A 165 7.88 -9.70 -9.11
C ILE A 165 8.13 -10.51 -10.39
N VAL A 166 7.08 -10.99 -11.05
CA VAL A 166 7.19 -11.68 -12.33
C VAL A 166 7.96 -10.86 -13.39
N ASN A 167 7.90 -9.52 -13.32
CA ASN A 167 8.68 -8.63 -14.18
C ASN A 167 10.17 -8.70 -13.90
N GLU A 168 10.59 -9.03 -12.68
CA GLU A 168 11.98 -9.21 -12.29
C GLU A 168 12.53 -10.59 -12.68
N LEU A 169 11.65 -11.60 -12.77
CA LEU A 169 12.04 -12.93 -13.24
C LEU A 169 12.59 -12.93 -14.67
N LYS A 170 12.26 -11.90 -15.48
CA LYS A 170 12.80 -11.76 -16.83
C LYS A 170 14.33 -11.57 -16.85
N TYR A 171 14.92 -11.07 -15.75
CA TYR A 171 16.37 -10.89 -15.60
C TYR A 171 17.09 -12.13 -15.04
N VAL A 172 16.34 -13.11 -14.52
CA VAL A 172 16.91 -14.37 -14.01
C VAL A 172 17.25 -15.28 -15.19
N LYS A 173 18.52 -15.71 -15.29
CA LYS A 173 18.95 -16.63 -16.34
C LYS A 173 18.44 -18.05 -16.06
N GLY A 174 18.31 -18.88 -17.11
CA GLY A 174 17.82 -20.26 -16.99
C GLY A 174 18.47 -21.08 -15.85
N PRO A 175 19.81 -21.19 -15.79
CA PRO A 175 20.48 -21.92 -14.70
C PRO A 175 20.23 -21.33 -13.30
N GLU A 176 20.02 -20.01 -13.20
CA GLU A 176 19.72 -19.34 -11.93
C GLU A 176 18.31 -19.66 -11.45
N ALA A 177 17.33 -19.75 -12.36
CA ALA A 177 15.97 -20.16 -12.02
C ALA A 177 15.95 -21.58 -11.42
N TRP A 178 16.77 -22.49 -11.96
CA TRP A 178 16.92 -23.85 -11.40
C TRP A 178 17.66 -23.87 -10.07
N ARG A 179 18.60 -22.95 -9.82
CA ARG A 179 19.21 -22.78 -8.49
C ARG A 179 18.20 -22.28 -7.47
N ILE A 180 17.35 -21.31 -7.84
CA ILE A 180 16.22 -20.87 -7.01
C ILE A 180 15.31 -22.05 -6.70
N ALA A 181 14.97 -22.84 -7.70
CA ALA A 181 14.13 -24.02 -7.55
C ALA A 181 14.74 -25.03 -6.57
N ALA A 182 16.05 -25.33 -6.69
CA ALA A 182 16.75 -26.24 -5.79
C ALA A 182 16.76 -25.72 -4.34
N LEU A 183 16.98 -24.41 -4.14
CA LEU A 183 16.95 -23.77 -2.83
C LEU A 183 15.54 -23.83 -2.20
N LEU A 184 14.49 -23.58 -2.98
CA LEU A 184 13.10 -23.69 -2.52
C LEU A 184 12.75 -25.14 -2.15
N ARG A 185 13.18 -26.12 -2.97
CA ARG A 185 12.87 -27.53 -2.78
C ARG A 185 13.57 -28.10 -1.53
N LYS A 186 14.86 -27.77 -1.34
CA LYS A 186 15.68 -28.24 -0.22
C LYS A 186 16.45 -27.09 0.44
N PRO A 187 15.75 -26.24 1.23
CA PRO A 187 16.37 -25.10 1.90
C PRO A 187 17.37 -25.54 2.97
N ASP A 188 18.48 -24.81 3.08
CA ASP A 188 19.46 -24.96 4.15
C ASP A 188 19.16 -23.98 5.30
N ASN A 189 18.70 -24.51 6.44
CA ASN A 189 18.37 -23.75 7.65
C ASN A 189 19.56 -22.96 8.24
N GLY A 190 20.81 -23.35 7.90
CA GLY A 190 22.00 -22.59 8.27
C GLY A 190 22.08 -21.23 7.56
N THR A 191 21.47 -21.11 6.38
CA THR A 191 21.49 -19.88 5.57
C THR A 191 20.30 -18.96 5.88
N PRO A 192 20.46 -17.63 5.79
CA PRO A 192 19.34 -16.69 5.92
C PRO A 192 18.20 -16.99 4.94
N THR A 193 18.53 -17.35 3.70
CA THR A 193 17.53 -17.68 2.66
C THR A 193 16.78 -18.95 2.97
N GLY A 194 17.46 -20.00 3.44
CA GLY A 194 16.78 -21.23 3.84
C GLY A 194 15.86 -21.03 5.04
N ARG A 195 16.21 -20.15 6.00
CA ARG A 195 15.31 -19.77 7.11
C ARG A 195 14.05 -19.06 6.62
N ILE A 196 14.15 -18.13 5.67
CA ILE A 196 12.96 -17.49 5.07
C ILE A 196 12.06 -18.56 4.43
N ILE A 197 12.66 -19.53 3.74
CA ILE A 197 11.88 -20.59 3.08
C ILE A 197 11.16 -21.45 4.12
N THR A 198 11.85 -21.90 5.16
CA THR A 198 11.29 -22.84 6.15
C THR A 198 10.39 -22.18 7.19
N GLN A 199 10.63 -20.92 7.55
CA GLN A 199 9.89 -20.21 8.60
C GLN A 199 8.75 -19.34 8.05
N ASP A 200 8.89 -18.81 6.83
CA ASP A 200 7.91 -17.89 6.26
C ASP A 200 7.16 -18.52 5.07
N ILE A 201 7.87 -18.95 4.03
CA ILE A 201 7.26 -19.39 2.75
C ILE A 201 6.47 -20.69 2.92
N VAL A 202 7.10 -21.76 3.43
CA VAL A 202 6.47 -23.08 3.56
C VAL A 202 5.23 -23.01 4.46
N PRO A 203 5.28 -22.40 5.66
CA PRO A 203 4.09 -22.27 6.49
C PRO A 203 2.99 -21.40 5.87
N ALA A 204 3.35 -20.37 5.10
CA ALA A 204 2.37 -19.54 4.40
C ALA A 204 1.63 -20.31 3.31
N ILE A 205 2.36 -21.06 2.49
CA ILE A 205 1.77 -21.93 1.47
C ILE A 205 0.87 -22.96 2.14
N SER A 206 1.27 -23.54 3.28
CA SER A 206 0.43 -24.47 4.03
C SER A 206 -0.92 -23.86 4.44
N THR A 207 -0.89 -22.64 4.97
CA THR A 207 -2.11 -21.93 5.37
C THR A 207 -2.99 -21.59 4.17
N LEU A 208 -2.40 -21.07 3.08
CA LEU A 208 -3.14 -20.73 1.87
C LEU A 208 -3.72 -21.97 1.17
N ALA A 209 -2.99 -23.08 1.15
CA ALA A 209 -3.46 -24.34 0.58
C ALA A 209 -4.66 -24.92 1.35
N SER A 210 -4.66 -24.76 2.66
CA SER A 210 -5.78 -25.18 3.52
C SER A 210 -7.01 -24.31 3.29
N ARG A 211 -6.80 -23.02 3.02
CA ARG A 211 -7.86 -22.04 2.84
C ARG A 211 -8.50 -22.05 1.46
N PHE A 212 -7.66 -22.10 0.41
CA PHE A 212 -8.08 -21.96 -0.97
C PHE A 212 -7.79 -23.26 -1.71
N PRO A 213 -8.65 -24.29 -1.63
CA PRO A 213 -8.41 -25.57 -2.29
C PRO A 213 -8.60 -25.44 -3.82
N ILE A 214 -7.60 -24.86 -4.48
CA ILE A 214 -7.61 -24.62 -5.92
C ILE A 214 -7.28 -25.93 -6.64
N ARG A 215 -8.08 -26.25 -7.64
CA ARG A 215 -7.93 -27.42 -8.49
C ARG A 215 -6.93 -27.15 -9.61
N LEU A 216 -6.17 -28.17 -10.01
CA LEU A 216 -5.19 -28.06 -11.08
C LEU A 216 -5.85 -27.69 -12.41
N GLY A 217 -7.07 -28.18 -12.68
CA GLY A 217 -7.87 -27.79 -13.85
C GLY A 217 -8.37 -26.34 -13.87
N HIS A 218 -8.20 -25.61 -12.76
CA HIS A 218 -8.43 -24.16 -12.76
C HIS A 218 -7.19 -23.38 -13.25
N LEU A 219 -6.02 -24.01 -13.34
CA LEU A 219 -4.76 -23.40 -13.80
C LEU A 219 -4.28 -23.95 -15.14
N LEU A 220 -4.46 -25.25 -15.39
CA LEU A 220 -4.00 -25.91 -16.62
C LEU A 220 -5.18 -26.25 -17.53
N SER A 221 -4.96 -26.13 -18.82
CA SER A 221 -5.98 -26.32 -19.85
C SER A 221 -6.40 -27.78 -19.91
N GLN A 222 -7.68 -28.01 -20.18
CA GLN A 222 -8.25 -29.34 -20.31
C GLN A 222 -7.47 -30.21 -21.33
N PRO A 223 -7.07 -29.70 -22.52
CA PRO A 223 -6.26 -30.49 -23.45
C PRO A 223 -4.89 -30.90 -22.89
N LEU A 224 -4.25 -30.05 -22.07
CA LEU A 224 -2.96 -30.42 -21.46
C LEU A 224 -3.14 -31.51 -20.39
N LEU A 225 -4.23 -31.44 -19.62
CA LEU A 225 -4.56 -32.47 -18.64
C LEU A 225 -4.91 -33.81 -19.29
N GLU A 226 -5.58 -33.78 -20.44
CA GLU A 226 -5.83 -34.97 -21.27
C GLU A 226 -4.53 -35.58 -21.78
N ASP A 227 -3.57 -34.75 -22.19
CA ASP A 227 -2.23 -35.21 -22.56
C ASP A 227 -1.53 -35.92 -21.37
N PHE A 228 -1.57 -35.34 -20.18
CA PHE A 228 -0.98 -35.95 -18.97
C PHE A 228 -1.66 -37.28 -18.61
N ALA A 229 -2.99 -37.30 -18.69
CA ALA A 229 -3.83 -38.47 -18.44
C ALA A 229 -3.53 -39.63 -19.41
N ALA A 230 -3.46 -39.33 -20.71
CA ALA A 230 -3.17 -40.31 -21.75
C ALA A 230 -1.80 -40.99 -21.57
N ALA A 231 -0.81 -40.29 -21.01
CA ALA A 231 0.52 -40.86 -20.77
C ALA A 231 0.57 -41.86 -19.61
N LYS A 232 -0.44 -41.86 -18.71
CA LYS A 232 -0.46 -42.64 -17.47
C LYS A 232 -1.67 -43.56 -17.31
N GLY A 233 -2.58 -43.60 -18.28
CA GLY A 233 -3.78 -44.44 -18.24
C GLY A 233 -4.81 -43.99 -17.20
N LEU A 234 -4.77 -42.72 -16.81
CA LEU A 234 -5.72 -42.08 -15.89
C LEU A 234 -6.68 -41.20 -16.70
N SER A 235 -7.76 -40.72 -16.08
CA SER A 235 -8.69 -39.77 -16.71
C SER A 235 -8.24 -38.32 -16.51
N ALA A 236 -8.50 -37.46 -17.50
CA ALA A 236 -8.27 -36.02 -17.37
C ALA A 236 -9.08 -35.38 -16.22
N SER A 237 -10.22 -35.99 -15.89
CA SER A 237 -11.03 -35.62 -14.73
C SER A 237 -10.27 -35.82 -13.43
N GLU A 238 -9.54 -36.93 -13.26
CA GLU A 238 -8.74 -37.17 -12.06
C GLU A 238 -7.63 -36.14 -11.89
N TYR A 239 -6.94 -35.79 -12.99
CA TYR A 239 -5.92 -34.74 -12.99
C TYR A 239 -6.49 -33.36 -12.67
N SER A 240 -7.64 -33.01 -13.24
CA SER A 240 -8.26 -31.70 -13.04
C SER A 240 -8.68 -31.49 -11.58
N GLN A 241 -9.06 -32.57 -10.87
CA GLN A 241 -9.46 -32.52 -9.46
C GLN A 241 -8.29 -32.48 -8.47
N ILE A 242 -7.03 -32.68 -8.90
CA ILE A 242 -5.88 -32.59 -8.02
C ILE A 242 -5.80 -31.17 -7.43
N LEU A 243 -5.75 -31.06 -6.11
CA LEU A 243 -5.53 -29.78 -5.46
C LEU A 243 -4.08 -29.36 -5.66
N ILE A 244 -3.85 -28.09 -6.00
CA ILE A 244 -2.50 -27.56 -6.20
C ILE A 244 -1.69 -27.49 -4.89
N GLY A 245 -2.36 -27.70 -3.75
CA GLY A 245 -1.75 -27.90 -2.43
C GLY A 245 -1.24 -29.32 -2.19
N ASP A 246 -1.66 -30.31 -2.97
CA ASP A 246 -1.06 -31.66 -2.97
C ASP A 246 0.26 -31.62 -3.76
N ILE A 247 1.27 -31.04 -3.12
CA ILE A 247 2.59 -30.82 -3.71
C ILE A 247 3.22 -32.14 -4.17
N SER A 248 2.97 -33.26 -3.49
CA SER A 248 3.47 -34.58 -3.90
C SER A 248 2.89 -35.00 -5.26
N ARG A 249 1.57 -34.86 -5.45
CA ARG A 249 0.94 -35.14 -6.74
C ARG A 249 1.42 -34.16 -7.80
N CYS A 250 1.45 -32.87 -7.51
CA CYS A 250 1.91 -31.86 -8.47
C CYS A 250 3.37 -32.09 -8.89
N ASP A 251 4.27 -32.39 -7.95
CA ASP A 251 5.68 -32.69 -8.24
C ASP A 251 5.80 -33.88 -9.20
N ARG A 252 5.05 -34.97 -8.98
CA ARG A 252 5.06 -36.12 -9.89
C ARG A 252 4.67 -35.72 -11.32
N ILE A 253 3.68 -34.85 -11.48
CA ILE A 253 3.24 -34.38 -12.80
C ILE A 253 4.34 -33.54 -13.45
N VAL A 254 4.87 -32.57 -12.71
CA VAL A 254 5.87 -31.63 -13.25
C VAL A 254 7.17 -32.36 -13.57
N ASP A 255 7.65 -33.24 -12.69
CA ASP A 255 8.90 -33.99 -12.86
C ASP A 255 8.77 -35.04 -13.99
N ASP A 256 7.61 -35.70 -14.12
CA ASP A 256 7.35 -36.67 -15.20
C ASP A 256 7.28 -36.00 -16.57
N GLU A 257 6.63 -34.83 -16.65
CA GLU A 257 6.38 -34.14 -17.91
C GLU A 257 7.51 -33.20 -18.31
N PHE A 258 8.32 -32.71 -17.35
CA PHE A 258 9.37 -31.71 -17.59
C PHE A 258 10.70 -32.05 -16.89
N GLN A 259 11.60 -32.71 -17.64
CA GLN A 259 12.93 -33.16 -17.15
C GLN A 259 14.07 -32.18 -17.48
N ALA A 260 13.82 -30.87 -17.44
CA ALA A 260 14.90 -29.92 -17.66
C ALA A 260 15.70 -29.72 -16.37
N PHE A 261 16.92 -30.25 -16.35
CA PHE A 261 17.89 -30.16 -15.25
C PHE A 261 17.45 -30.93 -13.98
N GLN A 262 18.25 -31.94 -13.63
CA GLN A 262 18.06 -32.85 -12.50
C GLN A 262 17.92 -32.11 -11.16
N ILE A 263 16.73 -31.66 -10.78
CA ILE A 263 16.37 -31.60 -9.36
C ILE A 263 15.82 -32.97 -8.98
N GLN A 264 16.72 -33.96 -8.90
CA GLN A 264 16.40 -35.29 -8.36
C GLN A 264 16.31 -35.26 -6.83
N THR A 265 16.51 -34.10 -6.21
CA THR A 265 16.47 -33.92 -4.77
C THR A 265 15.02 -33.91 -4.30
N PRO A 266 14.61 -34.87 -3.43
CA PRO A 266 13.31 -34.82 -2.80
C PRO A 266 13.17 -33.53 -1.97
N ARG A 267 11.93 -33.05 -1.83
CA ARG A 267 11.63 -31.89 -0.98
C ARG A 267 12.10 -32.13 0.45
N SER A 268 12.57 -31.06 1.11
CA SER A 268 12.84 -31.13 2.55
C SER A 268 11.56 -31.45 3.34
N SER A 269 11.70 -32.08 4.51
CA SER A 269 10.59 -32.52 5.37
C SER A 269 9.64 -31.38 5.80
N GLY A 270 10.07 -30.12 5.71
CA GLY A 270 9.19 -28.97 5.93
C GLY A 270 7.98 -28.92 4.99
N TRP A 271 8.13 -29.40 3.74
CA TRP A 271 7.07 -29.43 2.74
C TRP A 271 6.02 -30.52 2.99
N GLU A 272 6.36 -31.57 3.74
CA GLU A 272 5.44 -32.67 4.08
C GLU A 272 4.25 -32.18 4.92
N LYS A 273 4.44 -31.09 5.70
CA LYS A 273 3.39 -30.47 6.52
C LYS A 273 2.23 -29.88 5.70
N ILE A 274 2.47 -29.56 4.43
CA ILE A 274 1.45 -29.02 3.52
C ILE A 274 0.51 -30.14 3.03
N GLN A 275 1.00 -31.39 2.95
CA GLN A 275 0.26 -32.53 2.40
C GLN A 275 -0.85 -33.04 3.33
N ASN A 276 -0.74 -32.76 4.63
CA ASN A 276 -1.63 -33.27 5.68
C ASN A 276 -2.42 -32.17 6.40
N ALA A 277 -2.53 -30.97 5.81
CA ALA A 277 -3.16 -29.86 6.50
C ALA A 277 -4.66 -30.13 6.72
N PRO A 278 -5.19 -30.04 7.96
CA PRO A 278 -6.58 -30.33 8.24
C PRO A 278 -7.50 -29.38 7.48
N LYS A 279 -8.56 -29.93 6.87
CA LYS A 279 -9.66 -29.14 6.29
C LYS A 279 -10.32 -28.35 7.43
N LEU A 280 -9.98 -27.07 7.56
CA LEU A 280 -10.68 -26.19 8.50
C LEU A 280 -12.13 -26.05 8.00
N PRO A 281 -13.15 -26.45 8.78
CA PRO A 281 -14.54 -26.24 8.39
C PRO A 281 -14.82 -24.73 8.44
N PHE A 282 -15.27 -24.15 7.32
CA PHE A 282 -15.74 -22.78 7.34
C PHE A 282 -16.90 -22.55 6.37
N ASP A 283 -17.79 -21.67 6.82
CA ASP A 283 -19.01 -21.21 6.19
C ASP A 283 -18.73 -20.55 4.83
N THR A 284 -19.35 -21.09 3.79
CA THR A 284 -19.28 -20.58 2.41
C THR A 284 -20.17 -19.38 2.17
N SER A 285 -20.79 -18.79 3.20
CA SER A 285 -21.45 -17.50 3.06
C SER A 285 -20.42 -16.50 2.49
N PRO A 286 -20.66 -15.89 1.33
CA PRO A 286 -19.71 -14.97 0.73
C PRO A 286 -19.44 -13.87 1.75
N PHE A 287 -18.17 -13.74 2.17
CA PHE A 287 -17.70 -12.65 3.00
C PHE A 287 -18.27 -11.36 2.41
N SER A 288 -19.14 -10.71 3.16
CA SER A 288 -19.79 -9.48 2.76
C SER A 288 -18.72 -8.41 2.60
N THR A 289 -18.12 -8.31 1.41
CA THR A 289 -18.00 -6.98 0.83
C THR A 289 -19.40 -6.44 0.90
N MET A 290 -19.59 -5.41 1.72
CA MET A 290 -20.85 -4.67 1.81
C MET A 290 -21.52 -4.69 0.44
N SER A 291 -22.70 -5.31 0.37
CA SER A 291 -23.44 -5.40 -0.87
C SER A 291 -23.59 -3.98 -1.43
N THR A 292 -23.85 -3.81 -2.73
CA THR A 292 -24.18 -2.48 -3.26
C THR A 292 -25.30 -1.83 -2.44
N GLN A 293 -26.19 -2.64 -1.84
CA GLN A 293 -27.23 -2.26 -0.90
C GLN A 293 -26.71 -1.85 0.49
N ASP A 294 -25.72 -2.56 1.06
CA ASP A 294 -25.08 -2.17 2.34
C ASP A 294 -24.23 -0.91 2.14
N LYS A 295 -23.53 -0.79 1.01
CA LYS A 295 -22.87 0.45 0.60
C LYS A 295 -23.89 1.56 0.38
N LEU A 296 -25.10 1.26 -0.06
CA LEU A 296 -26.20 2.24 -0.11
C LEU A 296 -26.77 2.57 1.30
N LEU A 297 -26.72 1.64 2.24
CA LEU A 297 -27.15 1.85 3.63
C LEU A 297 -26.12 2.65 4.44
N VAL A 298 -24.81 2.44 4.22
CA VAL A 298 -23.72 3.13 4.93
C VAL A 298 -23.17 4.33 4.16
N PHE A 299 -23.16 4.29 2.82
CA PHE A 299 -22.70 5.38 1.93
C PHE A 299 -23.76 5.93 0.97
N GLY A 300 -24.86 5.22 0.71
CA GLY A 300 -25.97 5.77 -0.09
C GLY A 300 -26.83 6.75 0.71
N ASN A 301 -26.62 6.81 2.03
CA ASN A 301 -26.96 7.93 2.88
C ASN A 301 -25.75 8.78 3.29
N VAL A 302 -24.52 8.51 2.82
CA VAL A 302 -23.49 9.55 2.86
C VAL A 302 -23.94 10.54 1.80
N PRO A 303 -24.39 11.74 2.20
CA PRO A 303 -24.81 12.73 1.24
C PRO A 303 -23.66 12.89 0.24
N LYS A 304 -23.97 12.94 -1.06
CA LYS A 304 -23.04 13.45 -2.06
C LYS A 304 -22.73 14.92 -1.75
N GLY A 305 -22.08 15.22 -0.62
CA GLY A 305 -22.07 16.55 -0.02
C GLY A 305 -23.33 17.34 -0.38
N ASP A 306 -24.54 16.87 -0.03
CA ASP A 306 -25.61 17.84 0.11
C ASP A 306 -25.06 18.83 1.12
N ALA A 307 -24.85 20.06 0.65
CA ALA A 307 -23.95 21.03 1.24
C ALA A 307 -24.17 21.08 2.76
N SER A 308 -23.34 20.36 3.53
CA SER A 308 -23.34 20.53 4.99
C SER A 308 -23.18 22.03 5.21
N PRO A 309 -24.01 22.66 6.05
CA PRO A 309 -24.01 24.10 6.15
C PRO A 309 -22.59 24.57 6.41
N VAL A 310 -22.06 25.41 5.51
CA VAL A 310 -20.71 25.94 5.62
C VAL A 310 -20.82 27.34 6.20
N GLU A 311 -20.15 27.56 7.33
CA GLU A 311 -20.04 28.86 7.94
C GLU A 311 -18.68 29.47 7.58
N ASP A 312 -18.71 30.58 6.86
CA ASP A 312 -17.50 31.33 6.51
C ASP A 312 -17.33 32.56 7.39
N ILE A 313 -16.16 32.66 8.02
CA ILE A 313 -15.68 33.88 8.66
C ILE A 313 -14.58 34.47 7.78
N ASN A 314 -14.96 35.45 6.96
CA ASN A 314 -14.04 36.12 6.04
C ASN A 314 -13.25 37.23 6.72
N THR A 315 -11.95 37.02 6.92
CA THR A 315 -11.06 37.98 7.60
C THR A 315 -10.06 38.61 6.63
N GLN A 316 -9.34 39.64 7.10
CA GLN A 316 -8.23 40.23 6.34
C GLN A 316 -6.87 39.65 6.73
N PHE A 317 -6.83 38.65 7.63
CA PHE A 317 -5.60 38.07 8.15
C PHE A 317 -4.66 37.62 7.03
N LYS A 318 -3.39 38.04 7.10
CA LYS A 318 -2.37 37.66 6.14
C LYS A 318 -1.62 36.46 6.68
N ILE A 319 -1.72 35.34 5.98
CA ILE A 319 -0.93 34.14 6.29
C ILE A 319 0.51 34.44 5.87
N VAL A 320 1.34 34.72 6.87
CA VAL A 320 2.77 34.94 6.72
C VAL A 320 3.54 33.86 7.48
N PRO A 321 4.64 33.33 6.92
CA PRO A 321 5.46 32.35 7.63
C PRO A 321 5.95 32.91 8.96
N GLY A 322 5.49 32.34 10.07
CA GLY A 322 5.90 32.77 11.42
C GLY A 322 7.41 32.57 11.63
N LYS A 323 8.06 33.47 12.36
CA LYS A 323 9.46 33.30 12.78
C LYS A 323 9.50 32.73 14.20
N LEU A 324 10.09 31.55 14.36
CA LEU A 324 10.42 31.01 15.68
C LEU A 324 11.89 31.33 15.99
N PRO A 325 12.21 31.81 17.20
CA PRO A 325 13.60 32.02 17.58
C PRO A 325 14.34 30.68 17.61
N ARG A 326 15.61 30.68 17.16
CA ARG A 326 16.50 29.54 17.38
C ARG A 326 16.86 29.50 18.86
N MET A 327 16.53 28.39 19.51
CA MET A 327 16.71 28.19 20.95
C MET A 327 17.24 26.78 21.23
N SER A 328 17.95 26.62 22.35
CA SER A 328 18.30 25.29 22.90
C SER A 328 17.02 24.52 23.26
N GLN A 329 17.12 23.20 23.44
CA GLN A 329 15.95 22.37 23.76
C GLN A 329 15.30 22.77 25.09
N GLU A 330 16.10 23.04 26.12
CA GLU A 330 15.63 23.53 27.42
C GLU A 330 14.89 24.88 27.29
N ASN A 331 15.46 25.82 26.52
CA ASN A 331 14.81 27.11 26.27
C ASN A 331 13.51 26.97 25.46
N LYS A 332 13.39 25.98 24.58
CA LYS A 332 12.13 25.69 23.86
C LYS A 332 11.04 25.19 24.80
N LEU A 333 11.38 24.32 25.76
CA LEU A 333 10.44 23.85 26.77
C LEU A 333 9.95 25.01 27.63
N ALA A 334 10.87 25.80 28.20
CA ALA A 334 10.50 26.96 29.00
C ALA A 334 9.70 28.01 28.20
N PHE A 335 10.00 28.18 26.91
CA PHE A 335 9.23 29.04 26.01
C PHE A 335 7.82 28.50 25.76
N ALA A 336 7.69 27.17 25.58
CA ALA A 336 6.40 26.51 25.40
C ALA A 336 5.50 26.70 26.62
N GLU A 337 6.02 26.49 27.84
CA GLU A 337 5.22 26.66 29.06
C GLU A 337 4.74 28.10 29.24
N ARG A 338 5.64 29.09 29.08
CA ARG A 338 5.23 30.51 29.11
C ARG A 338 4.17 30.84 28.06
N SER A 339 4.24 30.20 26.89
CA SER A 339 3.27 30.41 25.81
C SER A 339 1.91 29.80 26.17
N ARG A 340 1.87 28.58 26.74
CA ARG A 340 0.63 27.96 27.23
C ARG A 340 -0.02 28.77 28.34
N GLU A 341 0.75 29.21 29.33
CA GLU A 341 0.28 30.09 30.40
C GLU A 341 -0.30 31.39 29.86
N HIS A 342 0.44 32.05 28.95
CA HIS A 342 -0.01 33.29 28.33
C HIS A 342 -1.32 33.12 27.56
N VAL A 343 -1.47 32.04 26.79
CA VAL A 343 -2.73 31.73 26.09
C VAL A 343 -3.86 31.55 27.09
N MET A 344 -3.68 30.74 28.13
CA MET A 344 -4.72 30.47 29.12
C MET A 344 -5.17 31.73 29.88
N GLN A 345 -4.24 32.60 30.25
CA GLN A 345 -4.53 33.87 30.92
C GLN A 345 -5.28 34.87 30.02
N ASN A 346 -5.12 34.76 28.70
CA ASN A 346 -5.67 35.69 27.72
C ASN A 346 -6.72 35.04 26.80
N LEU A 347 -7.38 33.98 27.26
CA LEU A 347 -8.34 33.22 26.46
C LEU A 347 -9.77 33.73 26.66
N LEU A 348 -10.41 34.16 25.58
CA LEU A 348 -11.83 34.49 25.51
C LEU A 348 -12.62 33.24 25.11
N ARG A 349 -13.73 32.98 25.81
CA ARG A 349 -14.66 31.87 25.54
C ARG A 349 -15.98 32.41 25.00
N PRO A 350 -16.23 32.31 23.69
CA PRO A 350 -17.51 32.69 23.13
C PRO A 350 -18.64 31.82 23.71
N ILE A 351 -19.78 32.43 24.02
CA ILE A 351 -20.98 31.74 24.52
C ILE A 351 -21.86 31.20 23.38
N ASP A 352 -21.72 31.78 22.19
CA ASP A 352 -22.44 31.39 20.98
C ASP A 352 -21.59 31.63 19.72
N PHE A 353 -22.10 31.16 18.58
CA PHE A 353 -21.43 31.30 17.29
C PHE A 353 -21.30 32.75 16.82
N GLN A 354 -22.25 33.61 17.17
CA GLN A 354 -22.25 35.02 16.75
C GLN A 354 -21.13 35.78 17.45
N GLN A 355 -20.97 35.58 18.75
CA GLN A 355 -19.86 36.14 19.52
C GLN A 355 -18.51 35.61 19.03
N LEU A 356 -18.42 34.31 18.70
CA LEU A 356 -17.21 33.75 18.09
C LEU A 356 -16.87 34.49 16.79
N ARG A 357 -17.86 34.68 15.91
CA ARG A 357 -17.70 35.40 14.64
C ARG A 357 -17.23 36.83 14.83
N GLU A 358 -17.86 37.57 15.73
CA GLU A 358 -17.50 38.97 16.03
C GLU A 358 -16.07 39.11 16.56
N VAL A 359 -15.68 38.24 17.51
CA VAL A 359 -14.34 38.26 18.08
C VAL A 359 -13.28 37.89 17.04
N VAL A 360 -13.52 36.86 16.23
CA VAL A 360 -12.58 36.46 15.16
C VAL A 360 -12.42 37.57 14.14
N LEU A 361 -13.51 38.21 13.71
CA LEU A 361 -13.46 39.33 12.77
C LEU A 361 -12.69 40.52 13.35
N SER A 362 -12.96 40.88 14.60
CA SER A 362 -12.27 41.98 15.29
C SER A 362 -10.77 41.70 15.45
N ASN A 363 -10.41 40.49 15.89
CA ASN A 363 -9.01 40.08 16.11
C ASN A 363 -8.18 40.02 14.82
N LEU A 364 -8.83 39.84 13.67
CA LEU A 364 -8.17 39.57 12.39
C LEU A 364 -8.44 40.65 11.32
N GLN A 365 -8.92 41.83 11.74
CA GLN A 365 -9.28 42.94 10.85
C GLN A 365 -8.06 43.65 10.22
N GLU A 366 -6.97 43.83 10.96
CA GLU A 366 -5.79 44.58 10.49
C GLU A 366 -4.80 43.74 9.67
N GLY A 367 -5.17 42.48 9.38
CA GLY A 367 -4.32 41.55 8.66
C GLY A 367 -3.26 40.84 9.51
N THR A 368 -3.20 41.11 10.82
CA THR A 368 -2.36 40.41 11.79
C THR A 368 -3.05 40.30 13.13
N PHE A 369 -2.80 39.22 13.88
CA PHE A 369 -3.24 39.11 15.28
C PHE A 369 -2.29 39.89 16.20
N LEU A 370 -2.82 40.85 16.96
CA LEU A 370 -2.04 41.70 17.86
C LEU A 370 -2.00 41.13 19.28
N LYS A 371 -1.07 40.20 19.55
CA LYS A 371 -0.94 39.50 20.85
C LYS A 371 -0.94 40.38 22.11
N LYS A 372 -0.49 41.64 22.00
CA LYS A 372 -0.41 42.56 23.15
C LYS A 372 -1.77 43.16 23.53
N THR A 373 -2.69 43.26 22.58
CA THR A 373 -3.94 44.02 22.71
C THR A 373 -5.17 43.14 22.50
N SER A 374 -5.02 42.02 21.80
CA SER A 374 -6.08 41.08 21.48
C SER A 374 -6.01 39.84 22.37
N LYS A 375 -7.18 39.30 22.72
CA LYS A 375 -7.29 38.02 23.43
C LYS A 375 -7.29 36.86 22.44
N TYR A 376 -6.71 35.72 22.84
CA TYR A 376 -6.91 34.47 22.13
C TYR A 376 -8.40 34.09 22.19
N VAL A 377 -8.93 33.46 21.15
CA VAL A 377 -10.34 33.03 21.11
C VAL A 377 -10.44 31.52 21.05
N LEU A 378 -11.24 30.96 21.95
CA LEU A 378 -11.60 29.55 21.94
C LEU A 378 -12.60 29.30 20.81
N VAL A 379 -12.23 28.47 19.85
CA VAL A 379 -13.11 27.93 18.82
C VAL A 379 -13.56 26.56 19.29
N ASP A 380 -14.73 26.50 19.92
CA ASP A 380 -15.35 25.26 20.40
C ASP A 380 -16.33 24.73 19.34
N SER A 381 -16.12 23.49 18.88
CA SER A 381 -16.97 22.89 17.86
C SER A 381 -18.43 22.73 18.28
N SER A 382 -18.74 22.75 19.59
CA SER A 382 -20.13 22.72 20.07
C SER A 382 -20.95 23.95 19.62
N LEU A 383 -20.28 25.05 19.23
CA LEU A 383 -20.95 26.27 18.77
C LEU A 383 -21.48 26.14 17.32
N PHE A 384 -21.06 25.12 16.57
CA PHE A 384 -21.42 24.91 15.16
C PHE A 384 -21.50 23.43 14.79
N GLU A 385 -22.01 22.60 15.71
CA GLU A 385 -22.16 21.15 15.50
C GLU A 385 -23.00 20.85 14.24
N GLY A 386 -22.60 19.83 13.47
CA GLY A 386 -23.23 19.47 12.20
C GLY A 386 -22.84 20.37 11.02
N LYS A 387 -21.99 21.38 11.22
CA LYS A 387 -21.54 22.33 10.19
C LYS A 387 -20.04 22.23 9.92
N VAL A 388 -19.60 22.85 8.83
CA VAL A 388 -18.18 23.09 8.56
C VAL A 388 -17.89 24.57 8.79
N LEU A 389 -16.95 24.88 9.67
CA LEU A 389 -16.46 26.25 9.87
C LEU A 389 -15.20 26.47 9.04
N ARG A 390 -15.19 27.51 8.21
CA ARG A 390 -13.99 28.01 7.52
C ARG A 390 -13.67 29.42 7.98
N ILE A 391 -12.48 29.60 8.52
CA ILE A 391 -11.95 30.94 8.81
C ILE A 391 -11.02 31.29 7.66
N MET A 392 -11.39 32.29 6.87
CA MET A 392 -10.71 32.67 5.65
C MET A 392 -9.73 33.83 5.91
N GLY A 393 -8.61 33.83 5.20
CA GLY A 393 -7.61 34.88 5.24
C GLY A 393 -7.01 35.11 3.85
N LYS A 394 -5.86 35.75 3.80
CA LYS A 394 -5.14 36.15 2.58
C LYS A 394 -3.77 35.50 2.51
N ARG A 395 -3.47 34.83 1.39
CA ARG A 395 -2.12 34.35 1.05
C ARG A 395 -1.75 34.88 -0.32
N LYS A 396 -0.69 35.70 -0.39
CA LYS A 396 -0.26 36.37 -1.64
C LYS A 396 -1.40 37.09 -2.40
N GLY A 397 -2.34 37.67 -1.66
CA GLY A 397 -3.50 38.38 -2.20
C GLY A 397 -4.74 37.50 -2.47
N GLU A 398 -4.58 36.19 -2.54
CA GLU A 398 -5.68 35.24 -2.74
C GLU A 398 -6.40 34.94 -1.43
N THR A 399 -7.73 34.80 -1.47
CA THR A 399 -8.52 34.33 -0.32
C THR A 399 -8.31 32.84 -0.15
N VAL A 400 -7.79 32.41 1.00
CA VAL A 400 -7.54 31.00 1.32
C VAL A 400 -7.99 30.68 2.74
N PRO A 401 -8.32 29.42 3.06
CA PRO A 401 -8.60 29.03 4.45
C PRO A 401 -7.37 29.17 5.34
N ILE A 402 -7.53 29.80 6.50
CA ILE A 402 -6.59 29.75 7.63
C ILE A 402 -6.79 28.43 8.37
N VAL A 403 -8.05 28.07 8.60
CA VAL A 403 -8.45 26.81 9.20
C VAL A 403 -9.81 26.37 8.63
N VAL A 404 -9.97 25.07 8.42
CA VAL A 404 -11.24 24.41 8.09
C VAL A 404 -11.50 23.37 9.18
N ILE A 405 -12.66 23.45 9.85
CA ILE A 405 -13.06 22.54 10.92
C ILE A 405 -14.31 21.79 10.46
N CYS A 406 -14.21 20.47 10.36
CA CYS A 406 -15.28 19.60 9.91
C CYS A 406 -16.09 19.04 11.09
N ALA A 407 -16.88 19.91 11.76
CA ALA A 407 -17.77 19.52 12.85
C ALA A 407 -19.08 18.85 12.36
N ASN A 408 -19.15 18.54 11.07
CA ASN A 408 -20.17 17.71 10.42
C ASN A 408 -19.75 16.24 10.32
N ALA A 409 -18.63 15.84 10.95
CA ALA A 409 -18.23 14.44 10.99
C ALA A 409 -19.34 13.60 11.64
N PRO A 410 -19.70 12.43 11.06
CA PRO A 410 -20.67 11.55 11.68
C PRO A 410 -20.26 11.21 13.12
N PRO A 411 -21.18 11.25 14.10
CA PRO A 411 -20.85 11.04 15.52
C PRO A 411 -20.09 9.73 15.79
N ASP A 412 -20.44 8.68 15.06
CA ASP A 412 -19.82 7.36 15.24
C ASP A 412 -18.55 7.15 14.42
N LEU A 413 -18.16 8.12 13.57
CA LEU A 413 -17.07 7.96 12.60
C LEU A 413 -15.79 7.51 13.30
N PHE A 414 -15.42 8.17 14.39
CA PHE A 414 -14.26 7.80 15.19
C PHE A 414 -14.63 7.27 16.58
N SER A 415 -15.83 6.69 16.71
CA SER A 415 -16.25 6.08 17.98
C SER A 415 -15.23 5.05 18.46
N ASN A 416 -14.87 5.12 19.75
CA ASN A 416 -13.89 4.23 20.37
C ASN A 416 -12.48 4.27 19.72
N ALA A 417 -12.10 5.34 19.01
CA ALA A 417 -10.82 5.43 18.32
C ALA A 417 -9.62 5.12 19.23
N ILE A 418 -9.62 5.61 20.48
CA ILE A 418 -8.56 5.30 21.45
C ILE A 418 -8.52 3.79 21.77
N SER A 419 -9.65 3.16 22.07
CA SER A 419 -9.73 1.72 22.37
C SER A 419 -9.31 0.87 21.17
N GLN A 420 -9.81 1.20 19.98
CA GLN A 420 -9.42 0.57 18.73
C GLN A 420 -7.92 0.71 18.48
N TYR A 421 -7.36 1.91 18.69
CA TYR A 421 -5.94 2.17 18.54
C TYR A 421 -5.08 1.36 19.51
N VAL A 422 -5.46 1.32 20.79
CA VAL A 422 -4.77 0.53 21.83
C VAL A 422 -4.77 -0.95 21.50
N SER A 423 -5.81 -1.46 20.84
CA SER A 423 -5.85 -2.86 20.38
C SER A 423 -4.79 -3.17 19.31
N ILE A 424 -4.40 -2.17 18.51
CA ILE A 424 -3.35 -2.29 17.49
C ILE A 424 -1.97 -2.10 18.14
N MET A 425 -1.86 -1.11 19.03
CA MET A 425 -0.58 -0.65 19.58
C MET A 425 -0.65 -0.49 21.10
N PRO A 426 -0.67 -1.60 21.86
CA PRO A 426 -0.81 -1.57 23.31
C PRO A 426 0.41 -0.91 23.96
N GLY A 427 0.16 -0.09 24.98
CA GLY A 427 1.20 0.50 25.84
C GLY A 427 1.88 1.77 25.31
N LEU A 428 1.50 2.28 24.13
CA LEU A 428 2.07 3.53 23.61
C LEU A 428 1.40 4.79 24.16
N ILE A 429 0.12 4.71 24.49
CA ILE A 429 -0.62 5.80 25.15
C ILE A 429 -0.92 5.43 26.60
N GLY A 430 -0.74 6.40 27.49
CA GLY A 430 -1.00 6.26 28.92
C GLY A 430 -1.93 7.34 29.42
N ASN A 431 -2.40 7.20 30.66
CA ASN A 431 -3.19 8.24 31.31
C ASN A 431 -2.24 9.21 32.03
N TYR A 432 -2.19 10.46 31.59
CA TYR A 432 -1.26 11.47 32.12
C TYR A 432 -1.97 12.79 32.40
N ASP A 433 -1.56 13.49 33.46
CA ASP A 433 -1.71 14.95 33.56
C ASP A 433 -0.43 15.58 33.02
N SER A 434 -0.50 16.13 31.81
CA SER A 434 0.69 16.62 31.13
C SER A 434 1.26 17.90 31.74
N ASN A 435 0.50 18.62 32.57
CA ASN A 435 1.02 19.74 33.34
C ASN A 435 1.82 19.25 34.56
N ALA A 436 1.30 18.25 35.26
CA ALA A 436 1.98 17.66 36.42
C ALA A 436 3.26 16.89 36.03
N VAL A 437 3.24 16.18 34.91
CA VAL A 437 4.39 15.41 34.42
C VAL A 437 5.43 16.31 33.74
N GLY A 438 4.99 17.38 33.07
CA GLY A 438 5.88 18.35 32.42
C GLY A 438 6.81 17.72 31.38
N GLN A 439 8.12 17.97 31.52
CA GLN A 439 9.14 17.54 30.55
C GLN A 439 9.32 16.02 30.45
N ASP A 440 8.90 15.28 31.47
CA ASP A 440 9.06 13.82 31.53
C ASP A 440 7.91 13.07 30.82
N LEU A 441 7.02 13.79 30.14
CA LEU A 441 5.89 13.21 29.43
C LEU A 441 6.41 12.31 28.28
N PRO A 442 6.02 11.02 28.22
CA PRO A 442 6.47 10.13 27.17
C PRO A 442 5.74 10.43 25.86
N PHE A 443 6.29 11.36 25.09
CA PHE A 443 5.82 11.73 23.76
C PHE A 443 6.60 10.96 22.68
N THR A 444 5.90 10.27 21.80
CA THR A 444 6.48 9.67 20.60
C THR A 444 5.55 9.83 19.41
N ALA A 445 6.13 9.79 18.22
CA ALA A 445 5.40 9.91 16.97
C ALA A 445 5.85 8.80 16.02
N TRP A 446 4.88 8.07 15.47
CA TRP A 446 5.12 7.10 14.41
C TRP A 446 4.70 7.69 13.08
N HIS A 447 5.54 7.53 12.07
CA HIS A 447 5.28 8.08 10.74
C HIS A 447 4.97 6.95 9.77
N PHE A 448 3.74 6.84 9.30
CA PHE A 448 3.36 5.97 8.19
C PHE A 448 3.19 6.77 6.91
N SER A 449 4.31 6.98 6.23
CA SER A 449 4.42 8.05 5.23
C SER A 449 5.25 7.64 4.03
N ILE A 450 4.97 8.23 2.86
CA ILE A 450 5.80 8.16 1.67
C ILE A 450 6.56 9.48 1.51
N TYR A 451 7.86 9.45 1.79
CA TYR A 451 8.72 10.63 1.73
C TYR A 451 9.59 10.63 0.48
N ASN A 452 9.68 11.79 -0.19
CA ASN A 452 10.81 12.16 -1.05
C ASN A 452 11.89 12.95 -0.28
N LYS A 453 11.60 13.34 0.96
CA LYS A 453 12.50 14.06 1.85
C LYS A 453 13.75 13.25 2.06
N TYR A 454 14.89 13.95 2.05
CA TYR A 454 16.23 13.37 2.10
C TYR A 454 16.62 12.55 0.85
N SER A 455 15.85 12.62 -0.24
CA SER A 455 16.28 12.06 -1.51
C SER A 455 17.46 12.84 -2.08
N ALA A 456 18.46 12.13 -2.63
CA ALA A 456 19.54 12.73 -3.39
C ALA A 456 19.01 13.19 -4.76
N VAL A 457 19.49 14.33 -5.22
CA VAL A 457 19.19 14.88 -6.54
C VAL A 457 20.34 14.53 -7.48
N ALA A 458 20.02 13.88 -8.59
CA ALA A 458 20.99 13.52 -9.63
C ALA A 458 21.54 14.77 -10.32
N GLN A 459 22.81 14.70 -10.72
CA GLN A 459 23.47 15.74 -11.51
C GLN A 459 23.41 15.39 -13.01
N ASP A 460 23.69 16.34 -13.90
CA ASP A 460 23.65 16.11 -15.35
C ASP A 460 24.60 15.00 -15.82
N GLU A 461 25.70 14.77 -15.09
CA GLU A 461 26.65 13.68 -15.33
C GLU A 461 26.16 12.28 -14.88
N ASP A 462 25.02 12.19 -14.20
CA ASP A 462 24.44 10.95 -13.69
C ASP A 462 23.46 10.27 -14.67
N VAL A 463 23.29 10.81 -15.89
CA VAL A 463 22.35 10.29 -16.92
C VAL A 463 22.61 8.81 -17.25
N ASP A 464 23.88 8.41 -17.36
CA ASP A 464 24.32 7.05 -17.69
C ASP A 464 24.69 6.19 -16.48
N ARG A 465 24.59 6.74 -15.27
CA ARG A 465 24.93 6.03 -14.04
C ARG A 465 23.68 5.36 -13.47
N HIS A 466 23.82 4.12 -13.03
CA HIS A 466 22.69 3.41 -12.40
C HIS A 466 22.31 4.13 -11.09
N PRO A 467 21.03 4.41 -10.81
CA PRO A 467 20.60 5.10 -9.58
C PRO A 467 21.11 4.46 -8.27
N SER A 468 21.24 3.14 -8.35
CA SER A 468 22.25 2.29 -7.70
C SER A 468 23.48 2.88 -7.01
N THR A 469 24.14 3.75 -7.77
CA THR A 469 25.60 3.94 -7.73
C THR A 469 26.01 5.37 -7.50
N PHE A 470 25.08 6.34 -7.53
CA PHE A 470 25.45 7.69 -7.12
C PHE A 470 25.88 7.67 -5.64
N PHE A 471 26.56 8.71 -5.18
CA PHE A 471 26.93 8.89 -3.78
C PHE A 471 26.43 10.26 -3.33
N ASN A 472 25.87 10.37 -2.13
CA ASN A 472 25.51 11.69 -1.61
C ASN A 472 26.80 12.35 -1.12
N GLY A 473 27.18 13.49 -1.70
CA GLY A 473 28.49 14.14 -1.51
C GLY A 473 28.87 14.50 -0.08
N SER A 474 27.97 14.33 0.90
CA SER A 474 28.21 14.53 2.32
C SER A 474 28.35 13.25 3.16
N GLN A 475 28.11 12.05 2.60
CA GLN A 475 28.14 10.77 3.35
C GLN A 475 29.14 9.73 2.85
N GLY A 476 29.97 10.06 1.85
CA GLY A 476 30.97 9.13 1.31
C GLY A 476 30.39 7.80 0.81
N ALA A 477 31.25 6.79 0.68
CA ALA A 477 30.94 5.47 0.11
C ALA A 477 29.93 4.60 0.92
N GLN A 478 29.37 5.13 2.01
CA GLN A 478 28.41 4.44 2.89
C GLN A 478 26.97 4.99 2.84
N GLY A 479 26.67 5.91 1.92
CA GLY A 479 25.33 6.50 1.78
C GLY A 479 24.23 5.47 1.42
N ASN A 480 23.09 5.53 2.10
CA ASN A 480 21.96 4.62 1.88
C ASN A 480 21.31 4.89 0.50
N THR A 481 21.53 4.00 -0.47
CA THR A 481 21.04 4.12 -1.85
C THR A 481 19.53 4.22 -1.98
N SER A 482 18.76 3.79 -0.96
CA SER A 482 17.30 3.98 -0.92
C SER A 482 16.89 5.45 -0.82
N THR A 483 17.80 6.37 -0.47
CA THR A 483 17.52 7.81 -0.33
C THR A 483 17.49 8.53 -1.67
N ARG A 484 16.88 7.98 -2.71
CA ARG A 484 16.87 8.61 -4.05
C ARG A 484 15.53 8.60 -4.75
N LEU A 485 14.68 7.67 -4.35
CA LEU A 485 13.32 7.56 -4.80
C LEU A 485 12.41 7.87 -3.61
N PRO A 486 11.20 8.38 -3.85
CA PRO A 486 10.19 8.40 -2.81
C PRO A 486 9.98 6.99 -2.25
N ARG A 487 9.84 6.90 -0.94
CA ARG A 487 9.87 5.62 -0.23
C ARG A 487 9.04 5.65 1.04
N PRO A 488 8.60 4.48 1.53
CA PRO A 488 8.03 4.36 2.84
C PRO A 488 9.00 4.82 3.94
N SER A 489 8.44 5.40 4.99
CA SER A 489 9.13 5.72 6.23
C SER A 489 9.74 4.47 6.89
N LYS A 490 10.67 4.69 7.82
CA LYS A 490 11.23 3.60 8.62
C LYS A 490 10.16 2.87 9.43
N ASP A 491 9.14 3.57 9.93
CA ASP A 491 8.10 2.95 10.75
C ASP A 491 7.16 2.08 9.91
N CYS A 492 6.88 2.45 8.64
CA CYS A 492 6.18 1.55 7.70
C CYS A 492 6.92 0.22 7.53
N LEU A 493 8.26 0.26 7.44
CA LEU A 493 9.09 -0.93 7.24
C LEU A 493 9.26 -1.73 8.54
N LYS A 494 9.31 -1.07 9.70
CA LYS A 494 9.50 -1.70 11.01
C LYS A 494 8.20 -2.27 11.58
N HIS A 495 7.07 -1.64 11.28
CA HIS A 495 5.75 -1.96 11.81
C HIS A 495 4.70 -2.17 10.70
N PRO A 496 4.97 -3.01 9.68
CA PRO A 496 4.07 -3.15 8.51
C PRO A 496 2.71 -3.72 8.89
N LEU A 497 2.65 -4.57 9.93
CA LEU A 497 1.41 -5.14 10.43
C LEU A 497 0.55 -4.10 11.14
N GLN A 498 1.14 -3.29 12.02
CA GLN A 498 0.43 -2.22 12.71
C GLN A 498 -0.04 -1.14 11.74
N HIS A 499 0.78 -0.80 10.73
CA HIS A 499 0.37 0.12 9.67
C HIS A 499 -0.83 -0.44 8.90
N HIS A 500 -0.81 -1.73 8.55
CA HIS A 500 -1.93 -2.35 7.86
C HIS A 500 -3.21 -2.37 8.72
N GLN A 501 -3.12 -2.83 9.98
CA GLN A 501 -4.27 -2.88 10.88
C GLN A 501 -4.85 -1.48 11.16
N LEU A 502 -4.00 -0.46 11.23
CA LEU A 502 -4.45 0.93 11.30
C LEU A 502 -5.28 1.30 10.07
N ASN A 503 -4.79 0.99 8.87
CA ASN A 503 -5.50 1.31 7.63
C ASN A 503 -6.83 0.56 7.53
N GLU A 504 -6.93 -0.68 8.04
CA GLU A 504 -8.19 -1.43 8.07
C GLU A 504 -9.18 -0.85 9.07
N ILE A 505 -8.76 -0.65 10.32
CA ILE A 505 -9.64 -0.18 11.41
C ILE A 505 -10.11 1.25 11.15
N PHE A 506 -9.23 2.10 10.65
CA PHE A 506 -9.54 3.51 10.37
C PHE A 506 -9.84 3.77 8.88
N GLN A 507 -10.13 2.73 8.08
CA GLN A 507 -10.40 2.90 6.64
C GLN A 507 -11.51 3.92 6.38
N VAL A 508 -12.70 3.68 6.95
CA VAL A 508 -13.88 4.55 6.73
C VAL A 508 -13.62 5.98 7.22
N PRO A 509 -13.07 6.20 8.44
CA PRO A 509 -12.72 7.54 8.89
C PRO A 509 -11.66 8.25 8.04
N PHE A 510 -10.68 7.51 7.53
CA PHE A 510 -9.63 8.03 6.65
C PHE A 510 -10.18 8.39 5.27
N GLU A 511 -11.05 7.57 4.69
CA GLU A 511 -11.75 7.86 3.43
C GLU A 511 -12.68 9.08 3.56
N TRP A 512 -13.37 9.21 4.70
CA TRP A 512 -14.18 10.40 4.96
C TRP A 512 -13.32 11.66 5.08
N THR A 513 -12.23 11.61 5.86
CA THR A 513 -11.27 12.72 6.01
C THR A 513 -10.65 13.11 4.67
N SER A 514 -10.29 12.12 3.86
CA SER A 514 -9.83 12.25 2.48
C SER A 514 -10.82 13.05 1.63
N SER A 515 -12.11 12.69 1.69
CA SER A 515 -13.16 13.39 0.92
C SER A 515 -13.28 14.86 1.31
N GLN A 516 -13.16 15.18 2.61
CA GLN A 516 -13.22 16.56 3.09
C GLN A 516 -12.02 17.36 2.60
N PHE A 517 -10.81 16.77 2.66
CA PHE A 517 -9.60 17.41 2.16
C PHE A 517 -9.71 17.72 0.66
N MET A 518 -10.13 16.74 -0.15
CA MET A 518 -10.30 16.92 -1.60
C MET A 518 -11.35 17.97 -1.95
N HIS A 519 -12.42 18.04 -1.17
CA HIS A 519 -13.47 19.03 -1.38
C HIS A 519 -13.00 20.46 -1.09
N TYR A 520 -12.31 20.68 0.04
CA TYR A 520 -11.90 22.03 0.46
C TYR A 520 -10.56 22.49 -0.11
N PHE A 521 -9.72 21.57 -0.57
CA PHE A 521 -8.39 21.85 -1.14
C PHE A 521 -8.18 21.16 -2.49
N PRO A 522 -9.02 21.40 -3.51
CA PRO A 522 -8.99 20.65 -4.77
C PRO A 522 -7.70 20.87 -5.56
N LYS A 523 -7.14 22.09 -5.54
CA LYS A 523 -5.86 22.39 -6.21
C LYS A 523 -4.70 21.62 -5.60
N GLU A 524 -4.58 21.66 -4.27
CA GLU A 524 -3.53 20.95 -3.54
C GLU A 524 -3.71 19.43 -3.67
N SER A 525 -4.95 18.95 -3.67
CA SER A 525 -5.27 17.56 -3.94
C SER A 525 -4.80 17.11 -5.32
N GLY A 526 -5.04 17.91 -6.37
CA GLY A 526 -4.53 17.65 -7.71
C GLY A 526 -3.00 17.49 -7.74
N ASP A 527 -2.27 18.44 -7.15
CA ASP A 527 -0.80 18.39 -7.07
C ASP A 527 -0.30 17.11 -6.37
N LEU A 528 -0.99 16.65 -5.31
CA LEU A 528 -0.64 15.45 -4.55
C LEU A 528 -0.99 14.16 -5.29
N ILE A 529 -2.10 14.13 -6.03
CA ILE A 529 -2.49 13.01 -6.90
C ILE A 529 -1.45 12.84 -8.00
N ASP A 530 -1.05 13.94 -8.64
CA ASP A 530 -0.01 13.93 -9.66
C ASP A 530 1.30 13.38 -9.09
N TYR A 531 1.72 13.86 -7.92
CA TYR A 531 2.88 13.31 -7.22
C TYR A 531 2.74 11.79 -7.00
N LEU A 532 1.66 11.31 -6.38
CA LEU A 532 1.47 9.89 -6.10
C LEU A 532 1.44 9.02 -7.36
N SER A 533 0.89 9.52 -8.46
CA SER A 533 0.86 8.82 -9.75
C SER A 533 2.26 8.58 -10.35
N THR A 534 3.21 9.44 -10.00
CA THR A 534 4.61 9.39 -10.45
C THR A 534 5.54 8.62 -9.51
N VAL A 535 5.08 8.25 -8.31
CA VAL A 535 5.91 7.49 -7.36
C VAL A 535 6.07 6.04 -7.85
N PRO A 536 7.30 5.49 -7.91
CA PRO A 536 7.51 4.12 -8.35
C PRO A 536 6.74 3.11 -7.50
N GLY A 537 6.08 2.17 -8.17
CA GLY A 537 5.26 1.15 -7.51
C GLY A 537 3.90 1.63 -7.01
N GLN A 538 3.53 2.90 -7.27
CA GLN A 538 2.22 3.50 -6.94
C GLN A 538 1.75 3.11 -5.53
N PRO A 539 2.47 3.57 -4.48
CA PRO A 539 2.24 3.11 -3.13
C PRO A 539 0.83 3.45 -2.67
N VAL A 540 0.21 2.50 -1.97
CA VAL A 540 -1.05 2.73 -1.28
C VAL A 540 -0.78 3.59 -0.05
N VAL A 541 -1.47 4.71 0.05
CA VAL A 541 -1.41 5.63 1.19
C VAL A 541 -2.63 5.46 2.08
N SER A 542 -2.48 5.72 3.38
CA SER A 542 -3.56 5.56 4.35
C SER A 542 -4.71 6.56 4.13
N VAL A 543 -4.39 7.80 3.74
CA VAL A 543 -5.38 8.88 3.52
C VAL A 543 -5.09 9.53 2.18
N PHE A 544 -5.66 9.01 1.09
CA PHE A 544 -5.48 9.62 -0.23
C PHE A 544 -6.10 11.04 -0.27
N PRO A 545 -5.50 12.05 -0.92
CA PRO A 545 -4.22 12.06 -1.62
C PRO A 545 -3.05 12.45 -0.70
N LEU A 546 -3.23 12.55 0.62
CA LEU A 546 -2.18 12.91 1.57
C LEU A 546 -1.19 11.73 1.74
N PRO A 547 0.08 11.88 1.30
CA PRO A 547 1.03 10.77 1.26
C PRO A 547 1.59 10.38 2.62
N CYS A 548 1.36 11.19 3.66
CA CYS A 548 1.97 11.03 4.97
C CYS A 548 0.93 11.00 6.09
N VAL A 549 1.06 10.04 7.00
CA VAL A 549 0.31 9.99 8.25
C VAL A 549 1.28 9.91 9.41
N ALA A 550 1.28 10.89 10.30
CA ALA A 550 1.96 10.82 11.58
C ALA A 550 0.94 10.54 12.69
N ILE A 551 1.31 9.69 13.64
CA ILE A 551 0.49 9.33 14.78
C ILE A 551 1.22 9.74 16.04
N ASN A 552 0.64 10.68 16.78
CA ASN A 552 1.20 11.21 17.99
C ASN A 552 0.62 10.49 19.22
N HIS A 553 1.48 9.85 19.99
CA HIS A 553 1.15 9.24 21.27
C HIS A 553 1.39 10.22 22.40
N ASN A 554 0.41 10.41 23.28
CA ASN A 554 0.49 11.34 24.40
C ASN A 554 0.82 12.78 23.95
N GLY A 555 0.26 13.19 22.79
CA GLY A 555 0.67 14.39 22.05
C GLY A 555 0.63 15.70 22.84
N LEU A 556 1.81 16.30 23.08
CA LEU A 556 1.98 17.65 23.63
C LEU A 556 3.09 18.38 22.84
N CYS A 557 2.75 18.85 21.64
CA CYS A 557 3.75 19.49 20.78
C CYS A 557 4.22 20.84 21.37
N LEU A 558 5.52 21.13 21.21
CA LEU A 558 6.09 22.46 21.46
C LEU A 558 5.74 23.42 20.31
N PRO A 559 5.82 24.75 20.50
CA PRO A 559 5.66 25.70 19.40
C PRO A 559 6.59 25.39 18.23
N HIS A 560 6.01 25.00 17.10
CA HIS A 560 6.75 24.61 15.89
C HIS A 560 5.97 24.98 14.62
N LYS A 561 6.62 24.73 13.49
CA LYS A 561 6.02 24.68 12.15
C LYS A 561 6.51 23.43 11.47
N ASP A 562 5.69 22.86 10.62
CA ASP A 562 6.08 21.70 9.83
C ASP A 562 6.80 22.15 8.57
N SER A 563 8.01 22.69 8.74
CA SER A 563 8.80 23.24 7.64
C SER A 563 9.21 22.21 6.57
N GLY A 564 9.09 20.92 6.90
CA GLY A 564 9.27 19.83 5.95
C GLY A 564 8.05 19.56 5.08
N ASP A 565 6.90 20.12 5.42
CA ASP A 565 5.63 19.80 4.77
C ASP A 565 5.29 20.75 3.63
N SER A 566 4.52 20.26 2.65
CA SER A 566 3.91 21.11 1.63
C SER A 566 2.49 21.47 2.06
N GLY A 567 2.23 22.77 2.17
CA GLY A 567 0.86 23.29 2.24
C GLY A 567 0.09 22.94 3.51
N THR A 568 -1.05 22.29 3.33
CA THR A 568 -2.11 22.07 4.32
C THR A 568 -1.94 20.72 5.00
N ALA A 569 -1.97 20.70 6.34
CA ALA A 569 -2.04 19.47 7.12
C ALA A 569 -3.45 19.29 7.70
N GLY A 570 -3.89 18.05 7.81
CA GLY A 570 -5.07 17.62 8.54
C GLY A 570 -4.70 17.07 9.91
N VAL A 571 -5.46 17.38 10.95
CA VAL A 571 -5.31 16.79 12.28
C VAL A 571 -6.65 16.27 12.76
N VAL A 572 -6.65 15.06 13.31
CA VAL A 572 -7.77 14.50 14.05
C VAL A 572 -7.23 14.10 15.42
N ALA A 573 -7.81 14.62 16.50
CA ALA A 573 -7.36 14.37 17.86
C ALA A 573 -8.44 13.69 18.68
N PHE A 574 -7.99 12.93 19.68
CA PHE A 574 -8.82 12.20 20.62
C PHE A 574 -8.29 12.41 22.04
N LEU A 575 -9.20 12.61 22.98
CA LEU A 575 -8.88 12.63 24.39
C LEU A 575 -9.90 11.81 25.19
N GLU A 576 -9.43 10.71 25.77
CA GLU A 576 -10.19 10.02 26.81
C GLU A 576 -9.78 10.56 28.18
N GLU A 577 -10.64 11.35 28.79
CA GLU A 577 -10.35 12.07 30.02
C GLU A 577 -10.25 11.18 31.25
N THR A 578 -9.50 11.64 32.25
CA THR A 578 -9.51 11.02 33.57
C THR A 578 -10.87 11.27 34.25
N PRO A 579 -11.57 10.23 34.74
CA PRO A 579 -12.80 10.38 35.50
C PRO A 579 -12.64 11.34 36.67
N GLY A 580 -13.60 12.26 36.85
CA GLY A 580 -13.60 13.27 37.93
C GLY A 580 -12.92 14.60 37.59
N VAL A 581 -12.29 14.74 36.41
CA VAL A 581 -11.72 16.02 35.93
C VAL A 581 -12.72 16.83 35.06
N LEU A 582 -13.84 16.20 34.69
CA LEU A 582 -14.83 16.58 33.65
C LEU A 582 -15.42 18.00 33.70
N ASN A 583 -15.40 18.70 34.82
CA ASN A 583 -16.26 19.89 35.02
C ASN A 583 -15.50 21.20 35.28
N ASN A 584 -14.19 21.27 35.00
CA ASN A 584 -13.46 22.53 35.15
C ASN A 584 -13.24 23.23 33.78
N PRO A 585 -14.08 24.23 33.41
CA PRO A 585 -13.93 24.98 32.16
C PRO A 585 -12.64 25.82 32.08
N GLU A 586 -11.93 25.99 33.19
CA GLU A 586 -10.63 26.66 33.25
C GLU A 586 -9.46 25.75 32.90
N ARG A 587 -9.65 24.42 32.85
CA ARG A 587 -8.60 23.49 32.44
C ARG A 587 -8.54 23.34 30.92
N SER A 588 -7.32 23.18 30.41
CA SER A 588 -7.09 22.80 29.02
C SER A 588 -7.29 21.31 28.81
N ARG A 589 -7.74 20.96 27.61
CA ARG A 589 -8.07 19.61 27.13
C ARG A 589 -7.14 19.21 25.97
N GLY A 590 -5.97 19.81 25.90
CA GLY A 590 -5.03 19.63 24.80
C GLY A 590 -5.44 20.36 23.54
N GLU A 591 -6.13 21.50 23.64
CA GLU A 591 -6.54 22.30 22.49
C GLU A 591 -5.35 22.62 21.59
N LEU A 592 -5.59 22.67 20.28
CA LEU A 592 -4.59 23.06 19.28
C LEU A 592 -4.57 24.59 19.17
N VAL A 593 -3.43 25.20 19.45
CA VAL A 593 -3.24 26.64 19.32
C VAL A 593 -2.69 26.98 17.93
N ILE A 594 -3.37 27.85 17.19
CA ILE A 594 -2.86 28.50 15.98
C ILE A 594 -2.41 29.91 16.37
N ASP A 595 -1.16 30.01 16.80
CA ASP A 595 -0.63 31.13 17.57
C ASP A 595 -0.65 32.46 16.80
N ALA A 596 -0.33 32.40 15.51
CA ALA A 596 -0.31 33.59 14.65
C ALA A 596 -1.70 34.15 14.35
N ALA A 597 -2.76 33.35 14.51
CA ALA A 597 -4.15 33.76 14.29
C ALA A 597 -4.92 33.98 15.61
N GLY A 598 -4.27 33.78 16.77
CA GLY A 598 -4.92 33.91 18.07
C GLY A 598 -6.05 32.90 18.31
N LEU A 599 -6.03 31.76 17.61
CA LEU A 599 -7.09 30.75 17.70
C LEU A 599 -6.66 29.61 18.62
N VAL A 600 -7.57 29.16 19.49
CA VAL A 600 -7.43 27.97 20.31
C VAL A 600 -8.55 27.02 19.94
N LEU A 601 -8.22 25.89 19.33
CA LEU A 601 -9.19 24.98 18.74
C LEU A 601 -9.51 23.85 19.71
N ARG A 602 -10.74 23.86 20.24
CA ARG A 602 -11.32 22.74 20.98
C ARG A 602 -12.22 21.98 20.04
N LEU A 603 -11.71 20.85 19.59
CA LEU A 603 -12.36 19.99 18.61
C LEU A 603 -13.04 18.84 19.33
N GLY A 604 -14.24 18.47 18.89
CA GLY A 604 -14.85 17.20 19.23
C GLY A 604 -13.94 16.04 18.83
N ASP A 605 -13.97 14.97 19.61
CA ASP A 605 -13.19 13.76 19.31
C ASP A 605 -13.53 13.28 17.90
N GLY A 606 -12.51 13.17 17.06
CA GLY A 606 -12.70 12.73 15.68
C GLY A 606 -13.05 13.81 14.66
N TYR A 607 -13.17 15.09 15.05
CA TYR A 607 -13.40 16.17 14.07
C TYR A 607 -12.09 16.55 13.36
N PRO A 608 -11.99 16.39 12.02
CA PRO A 608 -10.81 16.85 11.30
C PRO A 608 -10.72 18.37 11.27
N VAL A 609 -9.49 18.85 11.47
CA VAL A 609 -9.10 20.23 11.24
C VAL A 609 -8.02 20.30 10.18
N PHE A 610 -8.16 21.21 9.22
CA PHE A 610 -7.16 21.45 8.18
C PHE A 610 -6.62 22.87 8.26
N PHE A 611 -5.30 23.04 8.24
CA PHE A 611 -4.65 24.35 8.30
C PHE A 611 -3.23 24.30 7.70
N PRO A 612 -2.65 25.45 7.29
CA PRO A 612 -1.33 25.47 6.67
C PRO A 612 -0.20 25.39 7.72
N ALA A 613 0.07 24.17 8.16
CA ALA A 613 1.00 23.84 9.24
C ALA A 613 2.47 24.24 8.97
N CYS A 614 2.87 24.36 7.70
CA CYS A 614 4.22 24.81 7.34
C CYS A 614 4.43 26.33 7.48
N GLU A 615 3.34 27.12 7.52
CA GLU A 615 3.37 28.58 7.61
C GLU A 615 3.01 29.09 9.01
N LEU A 616 2.05 28.44 9.67
CA LEU A 616 1.50 28.87 10.97
C LEU A 616 2.16 28.13 12.14
N VAL A 617 2.62 28.91 13.11
CA VAL A 617 3.13 28.36 14.38
C VAL A 617 1.98 27.75 15.16
N HIS A 618 2.15 26.50 15.58
CA HIS A 618 1.13 25.78 16.32
C HIS A 618 1.73 24.85 17.38
N TYR A 619 0.91 24.52 18.39
CA TYR A 619 1.26 23.67 19.54
C TYR A 619 0.00 23.25 20.31
N ASN A 620 0.16 22.34 21.28
CA ASN A 620 -0.95 21.91 22.13
C ASN A 620 -0.88 22.56 23.51
N LEU A 621 -2.04 22.86 24.09
CA LEU A 621 -2.18 23.11 25.52
C LEU A 621 -2.04 21.80 26.33
N HIS A 622 -2.00 21.89 27.66
CA HIS A 622 -1.98 20.71 28.53
C HIS A 622 -3.30 19.94 28.47
N TYR A 623 -3.26 18.69 28.91
CA TYR A 623 -4.40 17.78 28.96
C TYR A 623 -4.26 16.82 30.15
N SER A 624 -5.37 16.24 30.58
CA SER A 624 -5.41 15.17 31.57
C SER A 624 -6.22 13.99 31.03
N GLY A 625 -5.58 12.85 30.78
CA GLY A 625 -6.22 11.71 30.12
C GLY A 625 -5.28 10.89 29.24
N ARG A 626 -5.87 10.01 28.41
CA ARG A 626 -5.20 9.31 27.31
C ARG A 626 -5.40 10.10 26.03
N ARG A 627 -4.31 10.49 25.37
CA ARG A 627 -4.36 11.35 24.18
C ARG A 627 -3.69 10.71 22.97
N LEU A 628 -4.39 10.82 21.83
CA LEU A 628 -3.95 10.34 20.52
C LEU A 628 -4.25 11.41 19.47
N SER A 629 -3.39 11.59 18.48
CA SER A 629 -3.80 12.30 17.26
C SER A 629 -3.22 11.69 15.99
N PHE A 630 -4.01 11.75 14.93
CA PHE A 630 -3.58 11.49 13.57
C PHE A 630 -3.31 12.82 12.87
N VAL A 631 -2.17 12.92 12.20
CA VAL A 631 -1.76 14.09 11.43
C VAL A 631 -1.53 13.64 9.99
N PHE A 632 -2.31 14.15 9.08
CA PHE A 632 -2.26 13.87 7.65
C PHE A 632 -1.55 15.02 6.96
N HIS A 633 -0.46 14.74 6.26
CA HIS A 633 0.36 15.80 5.68
C HIS A 633 1.02 15.35 4.36
N SER A 634 1.75 16.28 3.75
CA SER A 634 2.50 16.01 2.54
C SER A 634 3.91 16.57 2.62
N ASP A 635 4.83 16.01 1.84
CA ASP A 635 6.24 16.38 1.85
C ASP A 635 6.55 17.50 0.86
N SER A 636 7.18 18.59 1.32
CA SER A 636 7.66 19.69 0.46
C SER A 636 8.56 19.23 -0.69
N SER A 637 9.30 18.14 -0.49
CA SER A 637 10.19 17.56 -1.49
C SER A 637 9.43 16.84 -2.61
N ALA A 638 8.13 16.58 -2.45
CA ALA A 638 7.30 15.97 -3.50
C ALA A 638 7.33 16.79 -4.81
N LYS A 639 7.38 18.12 -4.70
CA LYS A 639 7.46 19.02 -5.87
C LYS A 639 8.74 18.84 -6.69
N VAL A 640 9.85 18.49 -6.03
CA VAL A 640 11.12 18.19 -6.70
C VAL A 640 10.99 16.90 -7.51
N TRP A 641 10.33 15.88 -6.92
CA TRP A 641 10.05 14.63 -7.62
C TRP A 641 9.16 14.84 -8.84
N THR A 642 8.02 15.53 -8.69
CA THR A 642 7.08 15.74 -9.80
C THR A 642 7.69 16.55 -10.95
N LYS A 643 8.64 17.44 -10.66
CA LYS A 643 9.30 18.27 -11.68
C LYS A 643 10.18 17.46 -12.63
N ASP A 644 11.12 16.69 -12.08
CA ASP A 644 12.16 16.02 -12.87
C ASP A 644 12.68 14.71 -12.24
N TYR A 645 11.90 14.10 -11.35
CA TYR A 645 12.22 12.87 -10.65
C TYR A 645 13.52 12.97 -9.84
N ASN A 646 13.74 14.10 -9.14
CA ASN A 646 15.02 14.42 -8.50
C ASN A 646 16.19 14.43 -9.49
N GLY A 647 16.01 15.03 -10.67
CA GLY A 647 16.99 15.03 -11.76
C GLY A 647 17.08 13.73 -12.58
N LEU A 648 16.26 12.71 -12.27
CA LEU A 648 16.32 11.39 -12.91
C LEU A 648 15.47 11.24 -14.17
N LYS A 649 14.73 12.27 -14.58
CA LYS A 649 13.85 12.22 -15.76
C LYS A 649 14.52 11.67 -17.02
N ASN A 650 15.80 11.99 -17.21
CA ASN A 650 16.58 11.58 -18.38
C ASN A 650 17.46 10.36 -18.14
N ASN A 651 17.47 9.79 -16.93
CA ASN A 651 18.33 8.67 -16.58
C ASN A 651 17.94 7.40 -17.37
N HIS A 652 18.93 6.76 -18.01
CA HIS A 652 18.68 5.63 -18.92
C HIS A 652 18.09 4.38 -18.25
N TYR A 653 18.24 4.23 -16.93
CA TYR A 653 17.72 3.08 -16.18
C TYR A 653 16.31 3.30 -15.61
N LEU A 654 15.83 4.54 -15.58
CA LEU A 654 14.51 4.91 -15.04
C LEU A 654 13.55 5.42 -16.12
N ARG A 655 13.99 5.52 -17.38
CA ARG A 655 13.08 5.77 -18.50
C ARG A 655 12.03 4.67 -18.57
N VAL A 656 10.78 5.05 -18.31
CA VAL A 656 9.62 4.27 -18.73
C VAL A 656 9.65 4.27 -20.27
N PRO A 657 9.61 3.11 -20.95
CA PRO A 657 9.48 3.08 -22.40
C PRO A 657 8.22 3.88 -22.79
N GLN A 658 8.36 4.81 -23.73
CA GLN A 658 7.21 5.52 -24.32
C GLN A 658 6.28 4.55 -25.04
#